data_AF-B7GAH0-F1
#
_entry.id   AF-B7GAH0-F1
#
_cell.length_a   1.000
_cell.length_b   1.000
_cell.length_c   1.000
_cell.angle_alpha   90.00
_cell.angle_beta   90.00
_cell.angle_gamma   90.00
#
_symmetry.space_group_name_H-M   'P 1'
#
loop_
_entity.id
_entity.type
_entity.pdbx_description
1 polymer ?
#
loop_
_entity_poly.entity_id
_entity_poly.type
_entity_poly.pdbx_seq_one_letter_code
_entity_poly.pdbx_strand_id
1 'polypeptide(L)'
;MASCDEDGKTGTTKANGQDWMDVTSLIETCASSLALADPFLCTKSFQLHDAMSATQLMDKKMDSCEIPASLVILDGMEIPPDDKVTFPRPIPLGLRDSFTPLPWDELTLKDAAVISLHIMVRLQALLSGSSVEESTFTCLYAHCAVLIDMKARLLPDSIENRLGDLLKEKTKTEKAQFVVFAATLALVHFTDSFRESILNADIYEEEDFVSTTSSITVFTEKVLDAATRIILEMEDAKGSEEQRVVLNVLKFQRCMLSICSKTEMEQFVCPILFSSTSLNRLQRTLDRISLQDVNILNRSLIVLNLYFNERLLGKFSLAEWTVDNIRQSTHVSESLVSNEHVIAFVNRLAKPVYDTLKLRLLNRNRQRAYIEAVMLQDWVVLQNEAQVLDAHYRRENGVDPSTQPRLSQYVLTILIQLMDRFIASGVDQGIFYGHQDLSFAFWYRDFLLSALTKNLSSMQSSRRAAQVISKQTNVKEQQGNNKKRTKKALKNEYLDSSPKACPTPDDLENEFALSIISCKRMLCRGIQRFFVSLRQAGFLSEPVYEFTSAKAVFEKRFEMFASIRQPPPLSYNDYLEGSNYTHVPQEELLQSTAEWFQSCNTAIESLLEEERGLNKMYTPMRADEIQSLRKVCLGNSIYVMKLRQLIANPPSHPPKVIFDFDTHSEFCTIKLI
;
A
#
# COMPACT_ATOMS: atom_id res chain seq x y z
N MET A 1 -9.13 -28.83 38.92
CA MET A 1 -9.60 -30.20 38.60
C MET A 1 -10.30 -30.75 39.83
N ALA A 2 -11.61 -31.01 39.74
CA ALA A 2 -12.33 -31.76 40.76
C ALA A 2 -12.15 -33.26 40.45
N SER A 3 -11.84 -34.07 41.45
CA SER A 3 -11.72 -35.52 41.31
C SER A 3 -13.10 -36.14 41.06
N CYS A 4 -13.22 -36.98 40.03
CA CYS A 4 -14.37 -37.84 39.84
C CYS A 4 -14.23 -39.06 40.75
N ASP A 5 -15.18 -39.25 41.68
CA ASP A 5 -15.35 -40.51 42.40
C ASP A 5 -15.95 -41.56 41.44
N GLU A 6 -15.40 -42.79 41.49
CA GLU A 6 -15.70 -43.93 40.60
C GLU A 6 -17.07 -44.60 40.82
N ASP A 7 -17.91 -44.10 41.73
CA ASP A 7 -19.18 -44.74 42.04
C ASP A 7 -20.36 -44.00 41.40
N GLY A 8 -20.95 -44.60 40.37
CA GLY A 8 -22.11 -44.14 39.60
C GLY A 8 -23.39 -43.95 40.43
N LYS A 9 -23.37 -42.99 41.36
CA LYS A 9 -24.53 -42.43 42.05
C LYS A 9 -24.68 -40.99 41.58
N THR A 10 -25.89 -40.61 41.19
CA THR A 10 -26.31 -39.24 40.93
C THR A 10 -26.20 -38.42 42.22
N GLY A 11 -24.98 -38.00 42.54
CA GLY A 11 -24.66 -37.16 43.69
C GLY A 11 -24.71 -35.71 43.27
N THR A 12 -25.62 -34.94 43.85
CA THR A 12 -25.58 -33.48 43.80
C THR A 12 -24.32 -33.00 44.50
N THR A 13 -23.30 -32.61 43.74
CA THR A 13 -22.09 -31.98 44.27
C THR A 13 -22.35 -30.49 44.46
N LYS A 14 -22.14 -29.99 45.68
CA LYS A 14 -22.28 -28.56 45.99
C LYS A 14 -20.95 -27.86 45.74
N ALA A 15 -20.88 -27.08 44.67
CA ALA A 15 -19.84 -26.08 44.45
C ALA A 15 -20.50 -24.69 44.37
N ASN A 16 -20.01 -23.73 45.16
CA ASN A 16 -20.52 -22.35 45.28
C ASN A 16 -22.00 -22.19 45.71
N GLY A 17 -22.54 -23.13 46.49
CA GLY A 17 -23.89 -23.01 47.07
C GLY A 17 -25.04 -23.26 46.07
N GLN A 18 -24.73 -23.72 44.86
CA GLN A 18 -25.71 -24.19 43.87
C GLN A 18 -25.70 -25.72 43.80
N ASP A 19 -26.89 -26.31 43.63
CA ASP A 19 -27.05 -27.75 43.42
C ASP A 19 -26.78 -28.10 41.95
N TRP A 20 -25.75 -28.90 41.69
CA TRP A 20 -25.41 -29.39 40.35
C TRP A 20 -26.05 -30.76 40.10
N MET A 21 -26.58 -30.97 38.89
CA MET A 21 -27.12 -32.26 38.43
C MET A 21 -26.28 -32.76 37.26
N ASP A 22 -25.79 -34.00 37.33
CA ASP A 22 -25.12 -34.66 36.21
C ASP A 22 -26.16 -35.05 35.13
N VAL A 23 -25.94 -34.58 33.91
CA VAL A 23 -26.80 -34.82 32.74
C VAL A 23 -26.08 -35.60 31.62
N THR A 24 -24.90 -36.17 31.90
CA THR A 24 -24.06 -36.84 30.90
C THR A 24 -24.79 -37.98 30.18
N SER A 25 -25.42 -38.88 30.96
CA SER A 25 -26.19 -40.02 30.42
C SER A 25 -27.43 -39.59 29.64
N LEU A 26 -28.07 -38.49 30.04
CA LEU A 26 -29.21 -37.91 29.33
C LEU A 26 -28.75 -37.39 27.95
N ILE A 27 -27.65 -36.64 27.91
CA ILE A 27 -27.09 -36.10 26.65
C ILE A 27 -26.65 -37.23 25.73
N GLU A 28 -25.99 -38.27 26.24
CA GLU A 28 -25.58 -39.44 25.44
C GLU A 28 -26.78 -40.18 24.83
N THR A 29 -27.87 -40.34 25.61
CA THR A 29 -29.12 -40.94 25.13
C THR A 29 -29.76 -40.09 24.03
N CYS A 30 -29.84 -38.77 24.22
CA CYS A 30 -30.37 -37.84 23.24
C CYS A 30 -29.51 -37.82 21.95
N ALA A 31 -28.19 -37.78 22.08
CA ALA A 31 -27.27 -37.79 20.95
C ALA A 31 -27.36 -39.08 20.14
N SER A 32 -27.57 -40.22 20.80
CA SER A 32 -27.76 -41.53 20.14
C SER A 32 -29.05 -41.61 19.31
N SER A 33 -30.00 -40.68 19.52
CA SER A 33 -31.23 -40.59 18.72
C SER A 33 -31.06 -39.79 17.42
N LEU A 34 -29.93 -39.10 17.24
CA LEU A 34 -29.62 -38.36 16.03
C LEU A 34 -29.31 -39.34 14.87
N ALA A 35 -29.78 -39.00 13.67
CA ALA A 35 -29.58 -39.81 12.48
C ALA A 35 -28.52 -39.18 11.56
N LEU A 36 -27.89 -39.97 10.69
CA LEU A 36 -26.97 -39.44 9.67
C LEU A 36 -27.65 -38.42 8.73
N ALA A 37 -28.97 -38.54 8.54
CA ALA A 37 -29.75 -37.59 7.75
C ALA A 37 -30.02 -36.27 8.48
N ASP A 38 -29.94 -36.26 9.82
CA ASP A 38 -30.11 -35.08 10.66
C ASP A 38 -29.15 -35.16 11.87
N PRO A 39 -27.84 -34.93 11.63
CA PRO A 39 -26.81 -35.21 12.61
C PRO A 39 -26.60 -34.06 13.62
N PHE A 40 -27.32 -32.94 13.48
CA PHE A 40 -27.09 -31.73 14.28
C PHE A 40 -28.36 -31.29 15.02
N LEU A 41 -28.23 -31.04 16.31
CA LEU A 41 -29.25 -30.34 17.10
C LEU A 41 -28.78 -28.90 17.34
N CYS A 42 -29.33 -27.94 16.61
CA CYS A 42 -29.02 -26.52 16.76
C CYS A 42 -30.27 -25.64 16.67
N THR A 43 -30.14 -24.36 17.02
CA THR A 43 -31.23 -23.39 16.86
C THR A 43 -31.44 -23.08 15.38
N LYS A 44 -32.67 -22.73 14.98
CA LYS A 44 -32.98 -22.40 13.57
C LYS A 44 -32.21 -21.19 13.03
N SER A 45 -31.69 -20.34 13.91
CA SER A 45 -30.90 -19.16 13.56
C SER A 45 -29.39 -19.46 13.46
N PHE A 46 -28.93 -20.61 13.94
CA PHE A 46 -27.52 -20.98 13.94
C PHE A 46 -27.07 -21.38 12.53
N GLN A 47 -25.95 -20.82 12.08
CA GLN A 47 -25.33 -21.21 10.82
C GLN A 47 -24.06 -22.01 11.09
N LEU A 48 -23.90 -23.14 10.40
CA LEU A 48 -22.67 -23.95 10.50
C LEU A 48 -21.42 -23.17 10.07
N HIS A 49 -21.58 -22.13 9.25
CA HIS A 49 -20.50 -21.21 8.91
C HIS A 49 -19.90 -20.53 10.16
N ASP A 50 -20.72 -20.18 11.14
CA ASP A 50 -20.27 -19.54 12.39
C ASP A 50 -19.42 -20.49 13.24
N ALA A 51 -19.59 -21.81 13.07
CA ALA A 51 -18.81 -22.82 13.76
C ALA A 51 -17.42 -23.05 13.13
N MET A 52 -17.17 -22.54 11.91
CA MET A 52 -15.89 -22.77 11.23
C MET A 52 -14.69 -22.09 11.91
N SER A 53 -14.94 -21.11 12.78
CA SER A 53 -13.93 -20.44 13.60
C SER A 53 -13.87 -20.93 15.05
N ALA A 54 -14.66 -21.95 15.40
CA ALA A 54 -14.66 -22.51 16.75
C ALA A 54 -13.31 -23.17 17.07
N THR A 55 -12.82 -22.97 18.29
CA THR A 55 -11.65 -23.69 18.80
C THR A 55 -12.03 -25.12 19.19
N GLN A 56 -11.05 -26.03 19.13
CA GLN A 56 -11.23 -27.43 19.48
C GLN A 56 -10.34 -27.78 20.67
N LEU A 57 -10.97 -28.19 21.77
CA LEU A 57 -10.26 -28.65 22.96
C LEU A 57 -9.44 -29.91 22.67
N MET A 58 -8.30 -30.05 23.34
CA MET A 58 -7.34 -31.16 23.19
C MET A 58 -6.66 -31.25 21.81
N ASP A 59 -6.92 -30.30 20.90
CA ASP A 59 -6.19 -30.19 19.65
C ASP A 59 -4.97 -29.29 19.84
N LYS A 60 -3.77 -29.81 19.56
CA LYS A 60 -2.50 -29.11 19.79
C LYS A 60 -2.35 -27.77 19.06
N LYS A 61 -3.12 -27.54 17.99
CA LYS A 61 -3.06 -26.30 17.20
C LYS A 61 -4.22 -25.35 17.51
N MET A 62 -5.34 -25.85 18.03
CA MET A 62 -6.55 -25.06 18.29
C MET A 62 -6.85 -24.85 19.78
N ASP A 63 -6.14 -25.54 20.67
CA ASP A 63 -6.24 -25.40 22.12
C ASP A 63 -4.99 -24.72 22.70
N SER A 64 -5.16 -23.52 23.24
CA SER A 64 -4.08 -22.78 23.91
C SER A 64 -3.64 -23.43 25.24
N CYS A 65 -4.42 -24.37 25.78
CA CYS A 65 -4.04 -25.15 26.95
C CYS A 65 -3.02 -26.26 26.63
N GLU A 66 -2.87 -26.64 25.36
CA GLU A 66 -1.98 -27.71 24.90
C GLU A 66 -0.58 -27.22 24.49
N ILE A 67 -0.24 -25.95 24.76
CA ILE A 67 1.07 -25.36 24.42
C ILE A 67 2.16 -26.04 25.27
N PRO A 68 3.14 -26.76 24.66
CA PRO A 68 4.19 -27.43 25.40
C PRO A 68 5.09 -26.46 26.17
N ALA A 69 5.40 -26.80 27.44
CA ALA A 69 6.33 -26.04 28.28
C ALA A 69 7.70 -25.81 27.62
N SER A 70 8.18 -26.78 26.82
CA SER A 70 9.46 -26.72 26.12
C SER A 70 9.56 -25.63 25.05
N LEU A 71 8.43 -25.13 24.52
CA LEU A 71 8.41 -24.02 23.55
C LEU A 71 8.48 -22.64 24.23
N VAL A 72 8.33 -22.59 25.55
CA VAL A 72 8.29 -21.35 26.34
C VAL A 72 9.58 -21.16 27.17
N ILE A 73 10.42 -22.20 27.26
CA ILE A 73 11.70 -22.19 27.97
C ILE A 73 12.83 -21.99 26.94
N LEU A 74 13.73 -21.04 27.20
CA LEU A 74 14.89 -20.77 26.34
C LEU A 74 15.82 -21.99 26.30
N ASP A 75 16.41 -22.22 25.13
CA ASP A 75 17.32 -23.34 24.87
C ASP A 75 18.47 -23.36 25.91
N GLY A 76 18.58 -24.46 26.67
CA GLY A 76 19.60 -24.64 27.72
C GLY A 76 19.20 -24.28 29.16
N MET A 77 17.93 -23.92 29.44
CA MET A 77 17.41 -23.83 30.82
C MET A 77 16.70 -25.12 31.25
N GLU A 78 17.09 -25.67 32.41
CA GLU A 78 16.38 -26.81 33.01
C GLU A 78 14.96 -26.40 33.43
N ILE A 79 13.99 -27.29 33.17
CA ILE A 79 12.60 -27.12 33.61
C ILE A 79 12.62 -27.06 35.15
N PRO A 80 12.17 -25.96 35.79
CA PRO A 80 12.02 -25.93 37.23
C PRO A 80 11.09 -27.08 37.66
N PRO A 81 11.37 -27.78 38.78
CA PRO A 81 10.52 -28.89 39.23
C PRO A 81 9.04 -28.47 39.27
N ASP A 82 8.16 -29.37 38.83
CA ASP A 82 6.74 -29.22 38.41
C ASP A 82 5.82 -28.32 39.27
N ASP A 83 6.22 -27.93 40.49
CA ASP A 83 5.36 -27.24 41.45
C ASP A 83 5.32 -25.70 41.33
N LYS A 84 6.06 -25.07 40.41
CA LYS A 84 6.18 -23.59 40.36
C LYS A 84 5.86 -22.90 39.04
N VAL A 85 5.64 -23.62 37.95
CA VAL A 85 5.34 -23.00 36.65
C VAL A 85 4.12 -23.69 36.03
N THR A 86 2.95 -23.08 36.17
CA THR A 86 1.72 -23.54 35.51
C THR A 86 1.73 -23.13 34.05
N PHE A 87 1.46 -24.07 33.15
CA PHE A 87 1.28 -23.83 31.71
C PHE A 87 -0.17 -24.09 31.29
N PRO A 88 -0.76 -23.24 30.41
CA PRO A 88 -0.23 -21.96 29.94
C PRO A 88 -0.03 -20.97 31.10
N ARG A 89 1.01 -20.12 31.01
CA ARG A 89 1.30 -19.16 32.09
C ARG A 89 0.14 -18.15 32.20
N PRO A 90 -0.51 -18.02 33.36
CA PRO A 90 -1.57 -17.05 33.54
C PRO A 90 -1.01 -15.63 33.46
N ILE A 91 -1.85 -14.70 33.01
CA ILE A 91 -1.54 -13.27 32.97
C ILE A 91 -1.19 -12.82 34.40
N PRO A 92 0.00 -12.22 34.63
CA PRO A 92 0.42 -11.82 35.97
C PRO A 92 -0.47 -10.72 36.53
N LEU A 93 -0.92 -10.86 37.78
CA LEU A 93 -1.71 -9.85 38.49
C LEU A 93 -0.85 -8.84 39.27
N GLY A 94 0.48 -8.95 39.20
CA GLY A 94 1.44 -8.07 39.87
C GLY A 94 2.85 -8.65 39.85
N LEU A 95 3.82 -7.96 40.47
CA LEU A 95 5.23 -8.40 40.48
C LEU A 95 5.45 -9.66 41.34
N ARG A 96 4.62 -9.86 42.37
CA ARG A 96 4.67 -11.00 43.29
C ARG A 96 3.49 -11.96 43.10
N ASP A 97 3.02 -12.09 41.85
CA ASP A 97 1.95 -13.04 41.52
C ASP A 97 2.31 -14.47 41.94
N SER A 98 1.32 -15.22 42.43
CA SER A 98 1.54 -16.57 42.98
C SER A 98 1.84 -17.62 41.91
N PHE A 99 1.41 -17.38 40.67
CA PHE A 99 1.59 -18.30 39.54
C PHE A 99 2.67 -17.82 38.57
N THR A 100 2.85 -16.50 38.45
CA THR A 100 3.84 -15.88 37.55
C THR A 100 4.69 -14.83 38.27
N PRO A 101 5.53 -15.20 39.25
CA PRO A 101 6.39 -14.24 39.96
C PRO A 101 7.47 -13.67 39.04
N LEU A 102 7.72 -12.36 39.14
CA LEU A 102 8.74 -11.67 38.35
C LEU A 102 9.95 -11.30 39.23
N PRO A 103 11.20 -11.45 38.74
CA PRO A 103 12.42 -11.22 39.53
C PRO A 103 12.70 -9.72 39.70
N TRP A 104 11.79 -9.00 40.37
CA TRP A 104 11.83 -7.53 40.50
C TRP A 104 12.82 -7.03 41.55
N ASP A 105 12.82 -7.67 42.71
CA ASP A 105 13.58 -7.22 43.89
C ASP A 105 15.10 -7.50 43.76
N GLU A 106 15.51 -8.32 42.77
CA GLU A 106 16.90 -8.76 42.54
C GLU A 106 17.47 -8.25 41.20
N LEU A 107 16.76 -7.36 40.50
CA LEU A 107 17.17 -6.89 39.17
C LEU A 107 18.57 -6.26 39.18
N THR A 108 19.45 -6.78 38.31
CA THR A 108 20.72 -6.14 38.01
C THR A 108 20.62 -5.26 36.77
N LEU A 109 21.60 -4.37 36.58
CA LEU A 109 21.68 -3.54 35.38
C LEU A 109 21.89 -4.36 34.10
N LYS A 110 22.54 -5.53 34.22
CA LYS A 110 22.68 -6.48 33.12
C LYS A 110 21.33 -7.06 32.72
N ASP A 111 20.51 -7.45 33.70
CA ASP A 111 19.15 -7.96 33.43
C ASP A 111 18.29 -6.87 32.78
N ALA A 112 18.38 -5.63 33.28
CA ALA A 112 17.69 -4.50 32.70
C ALA A 112 18.11 -4.24 31.23
N ALA A 113 19.39 -4.38 30.90
CA ALA A 113 19.88 -4.26 29.53
C ALA A 113 19.34 -5.38 28.62
N VAL A 114 19.33 -6.63 29.09
CA VAL A 114 18.78 -7.77 28.34
C VAL A 114 17.28 -7.61 28.12
N ILE A 115 16.52 -7.25 29.16
CA ILE A 115 15.08 -7.00 29.07
C ILE A 115 14.81 -5.87 28.07
N SER A 116 15.59 -4.79 28.12
CA SER A 116 15.48 -3.66 27.20
C SER A 116 15.73 -4.06 25.73
N LEU A 117 16.70 -4.93 25.48
CA LEU A 117 16.96 -5.46 24.13
C LEU A 117 15.82 -6.36 23.66
N HIS A 118 15.29 -7.21 24.55
CA HIS A 118 14.13 -8.05 24.28
C HIS A 118 12.85 -7.24 24.00
N ILE A 119 12.72 -6.05 24.56
CA ILE A 119 11.66 -5.10 24.22
C ILE A 119 11.81 -4.59 22.79
N MET A 120 13.04 -4.41 22.28
CA MET A 120 13.25 -3.99 20.88
C MET A 120 12.82 -5.08 19.89
N VAL A 121 13.08 -6.34 20.21
CA VAL A 121 12.61 -7.48 19.41
C VAL A 121 11.08 -7.51 19.33
N ARG A 122 10.40 -7.22 20.44
CA ARG A 122 8.92 -7.14 20.49
C ARG A 122 8.38 -5.96 19.67
N LEU A 123 9.03 -4.80 19.74
CA LEU A 123 8.69 -3.67 18.88
C LEU A 123 8.86 -4.00 17.40
N GLN A 124 9.95 -4.69 17.04
CA GLN A 124 10.15 -5.15 15.68
C GLN A 124 9.04 -6.10 15.23
N ALA A 125 8.67 -7.09 16.05
CA ALA A 125 7.57 -8.01 15.75
C ALA A 125 6.24 -7.27 15.53
N LEU A 126 5.91 -6.31 16.41
CA LEU A 126 4.71 -5.47 16.25
C LEU A 126 4.74 -4.66 14.94
N LEU A 127 5.88 -4.05 14.61
CA LEU A 127 6.07 -3.29 13.36
C LEU A 127 6.03 -4.16 12.09
N SER A 128 6.28 -5.46 12.24
CA SER A 128 6.24 -6.46 11.18
C SER A 128 4.88 -7.14 11.02
N GLY A 129 3.85 -6.73 11.78
CA GLY A 129 2.47 -7.19 11.63
C GLY A 129 1.99 -8.21 12.67
N SER A 130 2.84 -8.63 13.62
CA SER A 130 2.40 -9.52 14.70
C SER A 130 1.33 -8.86 15.57
N SER A 131 0.39 -9.67 16.08
CA SER A 131 -0.62 -9.19 17.04
C SER A 131 0.02 -8.66 18.32
N VAL A 132 -0.72 -7.88 19.10
CA VAL A 132 -0.22 -7.38 20.40
C VAL A 132 0.05 -8.51 21.39
N GLU A 133 -0.67 -9.63 21.27
CA GLU A 133 -0.48 -10.84 22.07
C GLU A 133 0.84 -11.54 21.73
N GLU A 134 1.17 -11.63 20.45
CA GLU A 134 2.39 -12.27 19.94
C GLU A 134 3.63 -11.37 20.01
N SER A 135 3.46 -10.07 20.26
CA SER A 135 4.53 -9.08 20.32
C SER A 135 4.65 -8.44 21.70
N THR A 136 3.96 -7.34 21.96
CA THR A 136 4.06 -6.50 23.16
C THR A 136 3.80 -7.30 24.44
N PHE A 137 2.70 -8.05 24.49
CA PHE A 137 2.26 -8.74 25.70
C PHE A 137 2.92 -10.10 25.93
N THR A 138 3.86 -10.51 25.07
CA THR A 138 4.85 -11.53 25.44
C THR A 138 5.85 -11.01 26.49
N CYS A 139 5.88 -9.70 26.75
CA CYS A 139 6.60 -9.11 27.89
C CYS A 139 5.70 -9.14 29.12
N LEU A 140 6.03 -9.97 30.10
CA LEU A 140 5.24 -10.08 31.33
C LEU A 140 5.22 -8.77 32.15
N TYR A 141 6.25 -7.93 32.02
CA TYR A 141 6.27 -6.61 32.65
C TYR A 141 5.27 -5.62 32.01
N ALA A 142 4.84 -5.86 30.77
CA ALA A 142 3.97 -4.95 30.01
C ALA A 142 2.48 -5.04 30.37
N HIS A 143 2.08 -6.03 31.17
CA HIS A 143 0.69 -6.17 31.60
C HIS A 143 0.30 -5.05 32.57
N CYS A 144 -0.94 -4.57 32.43
CA CYS A 144 -1.47 -3.42 33.17
C CYS A 144 -1.30 -3.57 34.70
N ALA A 145 -1.66 -4.73 35.27
CA ALA A 145 -1.55 -4.97 36.70
C ALA A 145 -0.10 -4.91 37.21
N VAL A 146 0.86 -5.38 36.41
CA VAL A 146 2.29 -5.33 36.73
C VAL A 146 2.81 -3.89 36.66
N LEU A 147 2.43 -3.12 35.64
CA LEU A 147 2.80 -1.71 35.52
C LEU A 147 2.25 -0.86 36.67
N ILE A 148 1.03 -1.14 37.14
CA ILE A 148 0.44 -0.49 38.32
C ILE A 148 1.26 -0.81 39.57
N ASP A 149 1.64 -2.06 39.80
CA ASP A 149 2.48 -2.47 40.95
C ASP A 149 3.88 -1.83 40.87
N MET A 150 4.52 -1.81 39.69
CA MET A 150 5.80 -1.12 39.46
C MET A 150 5.69 0.37 39.77
N LYS A 151 4.65 1.05 39.28
CA LYS A 151 4.39 2.47 39.53
C LYS A 151 4.23 2.72 41.03
N ALA A 152 3.37 1.96 41.71
CA ALA A 152 3.11 2.15 43.14
C ALA A 152 4.39 2.04 44.01
N ARG A 153 5.33 1.17 43.61
CA ARG A 153 6.61 1.00 44.31
C ARG A 153 7.65 2.07 43.99
N LEU A 154 7.71 2.51 42.73
CA LEU A 154 8.73 3.45 42.25
C LEU A 154 8.32 4.92 42.39
N LEU A 155 7.02 5.20 42.31
CA LEU A 155 6.41 6.54 42.24
C LEU A 155 5.17 6.60 43.15
N PRO A 156 5.32 6.56 44.48
CA PRO A 156 4.17 6.74 45.38
C PRO A 156 3.56 8.15 45.20
N ASP A 157 2.23 8.23 45.24
CA ASP A 157 1.38 9.39 44.84
C ASP A 157 1.68 10.74 45.54
N SER A 158 2.64 10.82 46.47
CA SER A 158 2.98 12.04 47.21
C SER A 158 4.23 12.78 46.73
N ILE A 159 4.78 12.48 45.55
CA ILE A 159 6.15 12.91 45.14
C ILE A 159 6.21 13.51 43.72
N GLU A 160 5.19 14.24 43.26
CA GLU A 160 5.36 15.06 42.04
C GLU A 160 6.40 16.20 42.23
N ASN A 161 6.73 16.55 43.48
CA ASN A 161 7.70 17.61 43.82
C ASN A 161 9.07 17.14 44.34
N ARG A 162 9.40 15.84 44.33
CA ARG A 162 10.65 15.32 44.95
C ARG A 162 11.46 14.33 44.11
N LEU A 163 11.20 14.26 42.80
CA LEU A 163 11.92 13.34 41.91
C LEU A 163 13.43 13.69 41.76
N GLY A 164 13.81 14.96 41.91
CA GLY A 164 15.21 15.41 41.85
C GLY A 164 16.06 15.13 43.10
N ASP A 165 15.41 14.85 44.24
CA ASP A 165 16.11 14.49 45.48
C ASP A 165 16.18 12.96 45.68
N LEU A 166 15.27 12.20 45.08
CA LEU A 166 15.25 10.74 45.17
C LEU A 166 16.42 10.06 44.44
N LEU A 167 17.07 10.70 43.46
CA LEU A 167 18.09 10.06 42.61
C LEU A 167 19.54 10.22 43.10
N LYS A 168 19.76 10.95 44.20
CA LYS A 168 21.11 11.18 44.74
C LYS A 168 21.68 9.99 45.55
N GLU A 169 20.85 9.04 45.99
CA GLU A 169 21.30 7.86 46.78
C GLU A 169 20.57 6.53 46.42
N LYS A 170 20.19 6.30 45.15
CA LYS A 170 19.54 5.02 44.78
C LYS A 170 20.52 3.86 44.68
N THR A 171 20.10 2.70 45.15
CA THR A 171 20.85 1.43 45.01
C THR A 171 20.97 1.02 43.54
N LYS A 172 21.95 0.15 43.22
CA LYS A 172 22.12 -0.38 41.85
C LYS A 172 20.86 -1.11 41.35
N THR A 173 20.14 -1.77 42.25
CA THR A 173 18.89 -2.50 41.97
C THR A 173 17.75 -1.56 41.62
N GLU A 174 17.56 -0.49 42.38
CA GLU A 174 16.53 0.52 42.09
C GLU A 174 16.76 1.15 40.70
N LYS A 175 18.02 1.42 40.32
CA LYS A 175 18.32 1.92 38.96
C LYS A 175 17.88 0.94 37.88
N ALA A 176 18.14 -0.35 38.06
CA ALA A 176 17.69 -1.39 37.13
C ALA A 176 16.15 -1.48 37.06
N GLN A 177 15.46 -1.40 38.19
CA GLN A 177 14.00 -1.36 38.29
C GLN A 177 13.41 -0.16 37.53
N PHE A 178 13.95 1.04 37.73
CA PHE A 178 13.53 2.24 36.99
C PHE A 178 13.73 2.10 35.48
N VAL A 179 14.84 1.48 35.05
CA VAL A 179 15.09 1.21 33.62
C VAL A 179 14.05 0.25 33.04
N VAL A 180 13.79 -0.88 33.70
CA VAL A 180 12.80 -1.87 33.23
C VAL A 180 11.41 -1.24 33.19
N PHE A 181 11.03 -0.47 34.21
CA PHE A 181 9.77 0.28 34.23
C PHE A 181 9.68 1.26 33.05
N ALA A 182 10.70 2.10 32.84
CA ALA A 182 10.70 3.08 31.77
C ALA A 182 10.65 2.45 30.37
N ALA A 183 11.46 1.42 30.11
CA ALA A 183 11.50 0.73 28.82
C ALA A 183 10.19 0.01 28.51
N THR A 184 9.56 -0.58 29.54
CA THR A 184 8.28 -1.30 29.40
C THR A 184 7.12 -0.33 29.22
N LEU A 185 7.09 0.76 29.99
CA LEU A 185 6.11 1.82 29.84
C LEU A 185 6.18 2.44 28.44
N ALA A 186 7.40 2.67 27.93
CA ALA A 186 7.60 3.15 26.57
C ALA A 186 7.08 2.17 25.50
N LEU A 187 7.29 0.87 25.69
CA LEU A 187 6.73 -0.18 24.81
C LEU A 187 5.20 -0.13 24.77
N VAL A 188 4.52 -0.04 25.92
CA VAL A 188 3.05 -0.04 25.98
C VAL A 188 2.48 1.25 25.38
N HIS A 189 3.04 2.41 25.71
CA HIS A 189 2.63 3.67 25.08
C HIS A 189 2.88 3.68 23.57
N PHE A 190 3.97 3.07 23.12
CA PHE A 190 4.25 2.97 21.69
C PHE A 190 3.21 2.09 21.03
N THR A 191 2.88 0.95 21.64
CA THR A 191 1.85 0.03 21.14
C THR A 191 0.51 0.74 21.02
N ASP A 192 0.10 1.51 22.03
CA ASP A 192 -1.15 2.27 22.01
C ASP A 192 -1.15 3.33 20.90
N SER A 193 -0.08 4.15 20.83
CA SER A 193 0.04 5.22 19.81
C SER A 193 0.14 4.67 18.38
N PHE A 194 0.85 3.55 18.20
CA PHE A 194 0.96 2.82 16.94
C PHE A 194 -0.42 2.32 16.48
N ARG A 195 -1.16 1.67 17.38
CA ARG A 195 -2.51 1.16 17.10
C ARG A 195 -3.48 2.28 16.77
N GLU A 196 -3.51 3.34 17.58
CA GLU A 196 -4.36 4.51 17.34
C GLU A 196 -4.05 5.13 15.97
N SER A 197 -2.77 5.26 15.61
CA SER A 197 -2.36 5.81 14.32
C SER A 197 -2.86 4.96 13.15
N ILE A 198 -2.77 3.63 13.24
CA ILE A 198 -3.19 2.73 12.16
C ILE A 198 -4.72 2.66 12.05
N LEU A 199 -5.41 2.54 13.19
CA LEU A 199 -6.87 2.50 13.24
C LEU A 199 -7.47 3.80 12.68
N ASN A 200 -6.90 4.95 13.00
CA ASN A 200 -7.36 6.24 12.48
C ASN A 200 -7.05 6.45 10.99
N ALA A 201 -5.98 5.82 10.47
CA ALA A 201 -5.62 5.93 9.06
C ALA A 201 -6.52 5.08 8.15
N ASP A 202 -7.05 3.97 8.69
CA ASP A 202 -7.98 3.07 8.01
C ASP A 202 -7.44 2.61 6.63
N ILE A 203 -6.25 2.01 6.64
CA ILE A 203 -5.55 1.48 5.46
C ILE A 203 -4.93 0.09 5.66
N TYR A 204 -5.26 -0.60 6.74
CA TYR A 204 -4.62 -1.86 7.15
C TYR A 204 -5.41 -3.11 6.76
N GLU A 205 -4.69 -4.23 6.61
CA GLU A 205 -5.23 -5.60 6.59
C GLU A 205 -4.77 -6.37 7.83
N GLU A 206 -5.41 -7.50 8.11
CA GLU A 206 -4.99 -8.38 9.20
C GLU A 206 -3.54 -8.88 9.02
N GLU A 207 -3.05 -9.00 7.77
CA GLU A 207 -1.65 -9.30 7.48
C GLU A 207 -0.68 -8.15 7.82
N ASP A 208 -1.14 -6.90 7.72
CA ASP A 208 -0.35 -5.71 8.03
C ASP A 208 -0.40 -5.35 9.52
N PHE A 209 -1.57 -5.58 10.14
CA PHE A 209 -1.91 -5.14 11.49
C PHE A 209 -3.15 -5.85 12.03
N VAL A 210 -3.02 -6.45 13.20
CA VAL A 210 -4.15 -7.06 13.92
C VAL A 210 -4.82 -6.04 14.84
N SER A 211 -6.08 -5.72 14.54
CA SER A 211 -6.85 -4.70 15.27
C SER A 211 -7.39 -5.18 16.61
N THR A 212 -7.47 -6.48 16.85
CA THR A 212 -7.93 -7.02 18.15
C THR A 212 -6.83 -6.87 19.22
N THR A 213 -7.25 -6.94 20.49
CA THR A 213 -6.35 -7.04 21.65
C THR A 213 -6.61 -8.30 22.47
N SER A 214 -7.48 -9.19 21.97
CA SER A 214 -7.95 -10.39 22.67
C SER A 214 -8.25 -10.15 24.16
N SER A 215 -8.98 -9.07 24.44
CA SER A 215 -9.38 -8.63 25.79
C SER A 215 -8.24 -8.20 26.73
N ILE A 216 -7.00 -8.08 26.25
CA ILE A 216 -5.90 -7.52 27.02
C ILE A 216 -6.13 -6.02 27.23
N THR A 217 -6.06 -5.60 28.49
CA THR A 217 -6.17 -4.19 28.88
C THR A 217 -4.82 -3.49 28.67
N VAL A 218 -4.81 -2.46 27.83
CA VAL A 218 -3.64 -1.60 27.58
C VAL A 218 -3.54 -0.58 28.71
N PHE A 219 -2.33 -0.37 29.23
CA PHE A 219 -2.07 0.65 30.25
C PHE A 219 -2.05 2.05 29.60
N THR A 220 -2.91 2.97 30.04
CA THR A 220 -3.16 4.26 29.38
C THR A 220 -2.68 5.49 30.15
N GLU A 221 -2.17 5.34 31.37
CA GLU A 221 -1.73 6.49 32.16
C GLU A 221 -0.44 7.10 31.61
N LYS A 222 -0.46 8.40 31.33
CA LYS A 222 0.70 9.14 30.79
C LYS A 222 1.72 9.44 31.90
N VAL A 223 2.77 8.60 32.01
CA VAL A 223 3.88 8.80 32.98
C VAL A 223 5.21 9.13 32.26
N LEU A 224 5.14 9.63 31.02
CA LEU A 224 6.28 9.77 30.10
C LEU A 224 7.38 10.74 30.59
N ASP A 225 7.02 11.73 31.41
CA ASP A 225 7.97 12.69 32.00
C ASP A 225 8.97 12.02 32.96
N ALA A 226 8.58 10.94 33.63
CA ALA A 226 9.47 10.18 34.52
C ALA A 226 10.52 9.39 33.74
N ALA A 227 10.16 8.77 32.61
CA ALA A 227 11.07 8.04 31.73
C ALA A 227 12.07 8.98 31.03
N THR A 228 11.62 10.17 30.62
CA THR A 228 12.45 11.20 29.98
C THR A 228 13.53 11.72 30.92
N ARG A 229 13.22 11.86 32.22
CA ARG A 229 14.20 12.26 33.25
C ARG A 229 15.27 11.19 33.52
N ILE A 230 14.92 9.90 33.45
CA ILE A 230 15.88 8.78 33.60
C ILE A 230 16.90 8.78 32.45
N ILE A 231 16.48 9.09 31.23
CA ILE A 231 17.38 9.21 30.07
C ILE A 231 18.43 10.31 30.34
N LEU A 232 18.00 11.49 30.78
CA LEU A 232 18.89 12.63 31.04
C LEU A 232 19.94 12.34 32.12
N GLU A 233 19.55 11.66 33.21
CA GLU A 233 20.49 11.30 34.27
C GLU A 233 21.47 10.17 33.90
N MET A 234 21.08 9.28 32.99
CA MET A 234 21.98 8.23 32.47
C MET A 234 22.99 8.77 31.44
N GLU A 235 22.71 9.90 30.77
CA GLU A 235 23.62 10.57 29.83
C GLU A 235 24.84 11.20 30.50
N ASP A 236 24.70 11.70 31.73
CA ASP A 236 25.76 12.41 32.46
C ASP A 236 26.83 11.48 33.05
N ALA A 237 26.60 10.15 33.03
CA ALA A 237 27.53 9.17 33.57
C ALA A 237 28.48 8.61 32.48
N LYS A 238 29.80 8.61 32.73
CA LYS A 238 30.77 7.77 31.98
C LYS A 238 30.47 6.29 32.27
N GLY A 239 29.52 5.72 31.55
CA GLY A 239 28.89 4.46 31.91
C GLY A 239 29.58 3.18 31.41
N SER A 240 29.29 2.08 32.10
CA SER A 240 29.52 0.68 31.70
C SER A 240 28.87 0.32 30.36
N GLU A 241 29.21 -0.84 29.78
CA GLU A 241 28.63 -1.30 28.52
C GLU A 241 27.12 -1.46 28.58
N GLU A 242 26.61 -2.03 29.67
CA GLU A 242 25.18 -2.23 29.93
C GLU A 242 24.43 -0.89 29.96
N GLN A 243 25.02 0.16 30.55
CA GLN A 243 24.43 1.50 30.58
C GLN A 243 24.31 2.09 29.18
N ARG A 244 25.31 1.87 28.31
CA ARG A 244 25.27 2.33 26.92
C ARG A 244 24.15 1.63 26.14
N VAL A 245 23.97 0.32 26.34
CA VAL A 245 22.88 -0.44 25.72
C VAL A 245 21.52 0.14 26.13
N VAL A 246 21.28 0.25 27.43
CA VAL A 246 20.02 0.81 27.97
C VAL A 246 19.76 2.20 27.42
N LEU A 247 20.76 3.07 27.45
CA LEU A 247 20.62 4.45 26.99
C LEU A 247 20.24 4.51 25.50
N ASN A 248 20.88 3.70 24.65
CA ASN A 248 20.55 3.66 23.23
C ASN A 248 19.13 3.15 22.98
N VAL A 249 18.70 2.12 23.73
CA VAL A 249 17.34 1.57 23.63
C VAL A 249 16.30 2.62 24.03
N LEU A 250 16.47 3.27 25.19
CA LEU A 250 15.53 4.29 25.66
C LEU A 250 15.49 5.52 24.73
N LYS A 251 16.63 5.94 24.18
CA LYS A 251 16.69 7.00 23.16
C LYS A 251 15.90 6.64 21.91
N PHE A 252 16.09 5.41 21.42
CA PHE A 252 15.36 4.91 20.26
C PHE A 252 13.86 4.86 20.52
N GLN A 253 13.42 4.30 21.65
CA GLN A 253 12.00 4.24 22.01
C GLN A 253 11.39 5.63 22.13
N ARG A 254 12.10 6.58 22.76
CA ARG A 254 11.65 7.97 22.87
C ARG A 254 11.47 8.62 21.50
N CYS A 255 12.43 8.43 20.59
CA CYS A 255 12.32 8.94 19.22
C CYS A 255 11.12 8.31 18.49
N MET A 256 10.96 6.98 18.57
CA MET A 256 9.82 6.27 17.97
C MET A 256 8.46 6.75 18.52
N LEU A 257 8.36 6.95 19.84
CA LEU A 257 7.18 7.52 20.48
C LEU A 257 6.89 8.94 20.00
N SER A 258 7.92 9.80 19.94
CA SER A 258 7.82 11.18 19.44
C SER A 258 7.35 11.25 17.98
N ILE A 259 7.78 10.30 17.16
CA ILE A 259 7.31 10.14 15.78
C ILE A 259 5.82 9.73 15.77
N CYS A 260 5.41 8.73 16.55
CA CYS A 260 4.01 8.29 16.61
C CYS A 260 3.08 9.37 17.19
N SER A 261 3.54 10.13 18.19
CA SER A 261 2.80 11.25 18.79
C SER A 261 2.76 12.51 17.91
N LYS A 262 3.20 12.41 16.65
CA LYS A 262 3.23 13.48 15.64
C LYS A 262 4.15 14.65 15.97
N THR A 263 4.98 14.57 17.01
CA THR A 263 5.82 15.68 17.49
C THR A 263 7.06 15.87 16.60
N GLU A 264 7.66 14.78 16.12
CA GLU A 264 8.83 14.82 15.21
C GLU A 264 8.46 14.58 13.73
N MET A 265 7.20 14.28 13.44
CA MET A 265 6.71 14.03 12.07
C MET A 265 6.88 15.23 11.14
N GLU A 266 6.79 16.45 11.68
CA GLU A 266 7.05 17.69 10.95
C GLU A 266 8.48 17.78 10.39
N GLN A 267 9.44 17.06 10.99
CA GLN A 267 10.84 17.07 10.57
C GLN A 267 11.19 16.00 9.54
N PHE A 268 10.43 14.91 9.45
CA PHE A 268 10.80 13.75 8.61
C PHE A 268 9.84 13.47 7.44
N VAL A 269 8.52 13.51 7.67
CA VAL A 269 7.51 13.18 6.64
C VAL A 269 7.01 14.44 5.94
N CYS A 270 6.79 15.50 6.72
CA CYS A 270 6.32 16.79 6.23
C CYS A 270 7.24 17.45 5.18
N PRO A 271 8.58 17.41 5.25
CA PRO A 271 9.41 18.04 4.21
C PRO A 271 9.26 17.38 2.84
N ILE A 272 9.06 16.06 2.80
CA ILE A 272 8.87 15.30 1.56
C ILE A 272 7.50 15.60 0.94
N LEU A 273 6.48 15.80 1.78
CA LEU A 273 5.15 16.18 1.32
C LEU A 273 5.06 17.67 0.96
N PHE A 274 5.65 18.56 1.76
CA PHE A 274 5.61 20.02 1.58
C PHE A 274 6.51 20.52 0.44
N SER A 275 7.48 19.74 -0.01
CA SER A 275 8.24 20.09 -1.20
C SER A 275 7.37 19.99 -2.48
N SER A 276 6.26 19.25 -2.44
CA SER A 276 5.36 19.07 -3.59
C SER A 276 4.61 20.37 -3.88
N THR A 277 4.91 20.96 -5.04
CA THR A 277 4.29 22.22 -5.49
C THR A 277 3.03 22.03 -6.34
N SER A 278 2.69 20.79 -6.67
CA SER A 278 1.52 20.44 -7.49
C SER A 278 0.99 19.06 -7.11
N LEU A 279 -0.27 18.80 -7.46
CA LEU A 279 -0.91 17.49 -7.26
C LEU A 279 -0.17 16.36 -8.01
N ASN A 280 0.34 16.62 -9.21
CA ASN A 280 1.13 15.65 -9.99
C ASN A 280 2.42 15.25 -9.25
N ARG A 281 3.13 16.23 -8.69
CA ARG A 281 4.37 15.97 -7.94
C ARG A 281 4.11 15.22 -6.63
N LEU A 282 2.99 15.52 -5.97
CA LEU A 282 2.54 14.76 -4.81
C LEU A 282 2.24 13.31 -5.20
N GLN A 283 1.47 13.10 -6.28
CA GLN A 283 1.19 11.75 -6.81
C GLN A 283 2.48 10.97 -7.11
N ARG A 284 3.45 11.58 -7.81
CA ARG A 284 4.75 10.94 -8.11
C ARG A 284 5.55 10.62 -6.86
N THR A 285 5.47 11.48 -5.84
CA THR A 285 6.11 11.21 -4.53
C THR A 285 5.46 10.03 -3.84
N LEU A 286 4.14 9.95 -3.82
CA LEU A 286 3.41 8.82 -3.25
C LEU A 286 3.60 7.52 -4.05
N ASP A 287 3.70 7.59 -5.38
CA ASP A 287 4.01 6.43 -6.23
C ASP A 287 5.38 5.84 -5.86
N ARG A 288 6.38 6.68 -5.55
CA ARG A 288 7.70 6.20 -5.07
C ARG A 288 7.61 5.56 -3.69
N ILE A 289 6.84 6.13 -2.79
CA ILE A 289 6.62 5.54 -1.45
C ILE A 289 5.91 4.19 -1.59
N SER A 290 4.95 4.07 -2.51
CA SER A 290 4.23 2.82 -2.79
C SER A 290 5.15 1.70 -3.32
N LEU A 291 6.22 2.04 -4.01
CA LEU A 291 7.20 1.08 -4.54
C LEU A 291 8.25 0.68 -3.50
N GLN A 292 8.37 1.44 -2.41
CA GLN A 292 9.22 1.11 -1.28
C GLN A 292 8.46 0.14 -0.36
N ASP A 293 9.19 -0.79 0.26
CA ASP A 293 8.64 -1.71 1.26
C ASP A 293 8.44 -0.97 2.59
N VAL A 294 7.40 -0.12 2.63
CA VAL A 294 7.10 0.79 3.74
C VAL A 294 6.11 0.12 4.70
N ASN A 295 6.50 0.02 5.97
CA ASN A 295 5.65 -0.55 7.01
C ASN A 295 4.32 0.20 7.19
N ILE A 296 3.35 -0.47 7.82
CA ILE A 296 1.99 0.05 8.00
C ILE A 296 1.96 1.35 8.84
N LEU A 297 2.87 1.51 9.82
CA LEU A 297 2.95 2.73 10.63
C LEU A 297 3.27 3.94 9.75
N ASN A 298 4.32 3.85 8.94
CA ASN A 298 4.74 4.95 8.07
C ASN A 298 3.65 5.28 7.03
N ARG A 299 3.02 4.27 6.42
CA ARG A 299 1.88 4.46 5.51
C ARG A 299 0.74 5.20 6.22
N SER A 300 0.39 4.77 7.44
CA SER A 300 -0.69 5.34 8.25
C SER A 300 -0.41 6.78 8.64
N LEU A 301 0.81 7.05 9.09
CA LEU A 301 1.28 8.38 9.44
C LEU A 301 1.26 9.32 8.23
N ILE A 302 1.61 8.86 7.03
CA ILE A 302 1.46 9.66 5.81
C ILE A 302 -0.01 9.97 5.54
N VAL A 303 -0.91 8.98 5.60
CA VAL A 303 -2.36 9.19 5.37
C VAL A 303 -2.94 10.22 6.34
N LEU A 304 -2.62 10.10 7.63
CA LEU A 304 -3.09 11.01 8.67
C LEU A 304 -2.60 12.45 8.48
N ASN A 305 -1.44 12.64 7.84
CA ASN A 305 -0.88 13.96 7.53
C ASN A 305 -1.15 14.40 6.08
N LEU A 306 -1.72 13.52 5.25
CA LEU A 306 -2.08 13.82 3.87
C LEU A 306 -3.31 14.72 3.82
N TYR A 307 -4.29 14.47 4.68
CA TYR A 307 -5.52 15.25 4.77
C TYR A 307 -5.96 15.39 6.23
N PHE A 308 -5.88 16.60 6.76
CA PHE A 308 -6.29 16.93 8.14
C PHE A 308 -6.78 18.38 8.19
N ASN A 309 -7.61 18.70 9.20
CA ASN A 309 -8.27 20.01 9.30
C ASN A 309 -9.00 20.40 7.99
N GLU A 310 -9.64 19.42 7.34
CA GLU A 310 -10.36 19.57 6.06
C GLU A 310 -9.49 20.09 4.90
N ARG A 311 -8.16 19.99 5.02
CA ARG A 311 -7.19 20.49 4.05
C ARG A 311 -6.16 19.44 3.69
N LEU A 312 -5.74 19.43 2.43
CA LEU A 312 -4.62 18.63 1.96
C LEU A 312 -3.33 19.21 2.55
N LEU A 313 -2.54 18.36 3.22
CA LEU A 313 -1.35 18.71 3.98
C LEU A 313 -1.59 19.83 5.02
N GLY A 314 -2.83 20.00 5.49
CA GLY A 314 -3.25 21.09 6.38
C GLY A 314 -3.15 22.50 5.78
N LYS A 315 -2.79 22.62 4.50
CA LYS A 315 -2.50 23.90 3.84
C LYS A 315 -3.49 24.21 2.73
N PHE A 316 -3.72 23.25 1.84
CA PHE A 316 -4.39 23.48 0.57
C PHE A 316 -5.83 22.99 0.59
N SER A 317 -6.75 23.78 0.03
CA SER A 317 -8.08 23.26 -0.31
C SER A 317 -7.92 22.25 -1.43
N LEU A 318 -8.46 21.04 -1.24
CA LEU A 318 -8.35 20.00 -2.24
C LEU A 318 -9.12 20.35 -3.52
N ALA A 319 -10.25 21.05 -3.39
CA ALA A 319 -11.01 21.54 -4.54
C ALA A 319 -10.18 22.54 -5.36
N GLU A 320 -9.56 23.54 -4.71
CA GLU A 320 -8.71 24.54 -5.38
C GLU A 320 -7.50 23.89 -6.07
N TRP A 321 -6.81 22.97 -5.38
CA TRP A 321 -5.70 22.24 -5.98
C TRP A 321 -6.13 21.32 -7.14
N THR A 322 -7.35 20.78 -7.09
CA THR A 322 -7.92 20.01 -8.20
C THR A 322 -8.18 20.93 -9.40
N VAL A 323 -8.73 22.13 -9.19
CA VAL A 323 -8.85 23.16 -10.24
C VAL A 323 -7.49 23.48 -10.85
N ASP A 324 -6.48 23.73 -10.01
CA ASP A 324 -5.14 24.07 -10.51
C ASP A 324 -4.53 22.92 -11.29
N ASN A 325 -4.76 21.68 -10.87
CA ASN A 325 -4.33 20.51 -11.63
C ASN A 325 -5.08 20.36 -12.96
N ILE A 326 -6.39 20.66 -12.99
CA ILE A 326 -7.18 20.73 -14.23
C ILE A 326 -6.62 21.80 -15.16
N ARG A 327 -6.29 23.01 -14.66
CA ARG A 327 -5.69 24.12 -15.43
C ARG A 327 -4.30 23.77 -15.97
N GLN A 328 -3.49 23.06 -15.18
CA GLN A 328 -2.16 22.59 -15.59
C GLN A 328 -2.27 21.51 -16.68
N SER A 329 -3.27 20.63 -16.58
CA SER A 329 -3.46 19.50 -17.50
C SER A 329 -4.19 19.89 -18.78
N THR A 330 -5.19 20.75 -18.67
CA THR A 330 -6.03 21.26 -19.75
C THR A 330 -6.08 22.78 -19.66
N HIS A 331 -5.84 23.53 -20.73
CA HIS A 331 -6.02 24.98 -20.66
C HIS A 331 -7.51 25.30 -20.51
N VAL A 332 -7.91 25.64 -19.28
CA VAL A 332 -9.28 26.01 -18.92
C VAL A 332 -9.39 27.52 -18.71
N SER A 333 -10.47 28.14 -19.20
CA SER A 333 -10.76 29.55 -18.99
C SER A 333 -11.31 29.82 -17.59
N GLU A 334 -11.08 31.03 -17.07
CA GLU A 334 -11.61 31.41 -15.76
C GLU A 334 -13.14 31.31 -15.70
N SER A 335 -13.81 31.65 -16.81
CA SER A 335 -15.26 31.53 -16.94
C SER A 335 -15.81 30.10 -16.75
N LEU A 336 -15.05 29.06 -17.09
CA LEU A 336 -15.49 27.68 -16.86
C LEU A 336 -15.35 27.31 -15.38
N VAL A 337 -14.23 27.69 -14.76
CA VAL A 337 -13.94 27.35 -13.36
C VAL A 337 -14.86 28.13 -12.40
N SER A 338 -15.21 29.37 -12.73
CA SER A 338 -16.11 30.19 -11.93
C SER A 338 -17.60 29.84 -12.10
N ASN A 339 -17.95 28.87 -12.95
CA ASN A 339 -19.34 28.44 -13.12
C ASN A 339 -19.82 27.65 -11.88
N GLU A 340 -21.00 27.99 -11.36
CA GLU A 340 -21.57 27.41 -10.14
C GLU A 340 -21.67 25.87 -10.20
N HIS A 341 -22.10 25.32 -11.34
CA HIS A 341 -22.21 23.87 -11.52
C HIS A 341 -20.83 23.20 -11.55
N VAL A 342 -19.82 23.87 -12.09
CA VAL A 342 -18.43 23.37 -12.10
C VAL A 342 -17.83 23.41 -10.70
N ILE A 343 -18.11 24.44 -9.90
CA ILE A 343 -17.68 24.52 -8.49
C ILE A 343 -18.27 23.34 -7.69
N ALA A 344 -19.57 23.08 -7.85
CA ALA A 344 -20.23 21.94 -7.19
C ALA A 344 -19.61 20.60 -7.61
N PHE A 345 -19.36 20.42 -8.90
CA PHE A 345 -18.69 19.23 -9.44
C PHE A 345 -17.27 19.07 -8.89
N VAL A 346 -16.46 20.13 -8.83
CA VAL A 346 -15.09 20.05 -8.30
C VAL A 346 -15.08 19.73 -6.81
N ASN A 347 -16.02 20.28 -6.03
CA ASN A 347 -16.18 19.91 -4.62
C ASN A 347 -16.49 18.42 -4.45
N ARG A 348 -17.33 17.86 -5.34
CA ARG A 348 -17.58 16.41 -5.38
C ARG A 348 -16.34 15.62 -5.83
N LEU A 349 -15.63 16.10 -6.84
CA LEU A 349 -14.44 15.47 -7.42
C LEU A 349 -13.26 15.41 -6.44
N ALA A 350 -13.21 16.32 -5.46
CA ALA A 350 -12.15 16.37 -4.46
C ALA A 350 -11.96 15.03 -3.74
N LYS A 351 -13.03 14.38 -3.27
CA LYS A 351 -12.90 13.10 -2.54
C LYS A 351 -12.36 11.96 -3.43
N PRO A 352 -12.89 11.70 -4.64
CA PRO A 352 -12.30 10.74 -5.57
C PRO A 352 -10.84 11.04 -5.93
N VAL A 353 -10.47 12.33 -6.07
CA VAL A 353 -9.06 12.73 -6.26
C VAL A 353 -8.21 12.38 -5.05
N TYR A 354 -8.67 12.65 -3.82
CA TYR A 354 -7.99 12.19 -2.60
C TYR A 354 -7.84 10.68 -2.57
N ASP A 355 -8.86 9.92 -2.98
CA ASP A 355 -8.81 8.47 -3.01
C ASP A 355 -7.74 7.94 -3.97
N THR A 356 -7.43 8.66 -5.05
CA THR A 356 -6.24 8.34 -5.87
C THR A 356 -4.95 8.48 -5.08
N LEU A 357 -4.83 9.47 -4.19
CA LEU A 357 -3.64 9.65 -3.34
C LEU A 357 -3.59 8.57 -2.27
N LYS A 358 -4.71 8.29 -1.59
CA LYS A 358 -4.83 7.25 -0.55
C LYS A 358 -4.50 5.86 -1.11
N LEU A 359 -4.93 5.55 -2.33
CA LEU A 359 -4.65 4.28 -3.02
C LEU A 359 -3.15 3.92 -3.01
N ARG A 360 -2.26 4.91 -3.18
CA ARG A 360 -0.79 4.70 -3.23
C ARG A 360 -0.17 4.37 -1.87
N LEU A 361 -0.94 4.49 -0.80
CA LEU A 361 -0.53 4.20 0.57
C LEU A 361 -1.18 2.91 1.10
N LEU A 362 -2.01 2.25 0.29
CA LEU A 362 -2.47 0.89 0.58
C LEU A 362 -1.36 -0.11 0.28
N ASN A 363 -1.40 -1.26 0.98
CA ASN A 363 -0.61 -2.43 0.60
C ASN A 363 -0.87 -2.75 -0.88
N ARG A 364 0.16 -3.17 -1.61
CA ARG A 364 0.07 -3.51 -3.04
C ARG A 364 -1.08 -4.48 -3.31
N ASN A 365 -1.29 -5.48 -2.44
CA ASN A 365 -2.37 -6.47 -2.54
C ASN A 365 -3.75 -5.82 -2.56
N ARG A 366 -3.93 -4.72 -1.80
CA ARG A 366 -5.18 -3.97 -1.71
C ARG A 366 -5.45 -3.03 -2.86
N GLN A 367 -4.42 -2.53 -3.53
CA GLN A 367 -4.61 -1.46 -4.51
C GLN A 367 -5.60 -1.88 -5.61
N ARG A 368 -5.48 -3.12 -6.09
CA ARG A 368 -6.38 -3.69 -7.11
C ARG A 368 -7.82 -3.79 -6.61
N ALA A 369 -8.02 -4.36 -5.42
CA ALA A 369 -9.36 -4.52 -4.82
C ALA A 369 -10.02 -3.17 -4.50
N TYR A 370 -9.24 -2.19 -4.04
CA TYR A 370 -9.73 -0.85 -3.76
C TYR A 370 -10.18 -0.11 -5.03
N ILE A 371 -9.43 -0.24 -6.13
CA ILE A 371 -9.84 0.32 -7.42
C ILE A 371 -11.21 -0.26 -7.83
N GLU A 372 -11.37 -1.58 -7.73
CA GLU A 372 -12.59 -2.30 -8.10
C GLU A 372 -13.79 -1.93 -7.21
N ALA A 373 -13.64 -2.08 -5.89
CA ALA A 373 -14.74 -1.99 -4.94
C ALA A 373 -15.14 -0.54 -4.60
N VAL A 374 -14.18 0.39 -4.62
CA VAL A 374 -14.39 1.77 -4.13
C VAL A 374 -14.38 2.78 -5.26
N MET A 375 -13.41 2.69 -6.19
CA MET A 375 -13.13 3.82 -7.09
C MET A 375 -13.93 3.79 -8.39
N LEU A 376 -13.97 2.66 -9.12
CA LEU A 376 -14.42 2.65 -10.52
C LEU A 376 -15.85 3.19 -10.72
N GLN A 377 -16.79 2.84 -9.84
CA GLN A 377 -18.18 3.29 -9.96
C GLN A 377 -18.32 4.81 -9.82
N ASP A 378 -17.61 5.41 -8.85
CA ASP A 378 -17.61 6.86 -8.67
C ASP A 378 -17.03 7.58 -9.89
N TRP A 379 -15.95 7.07 -10.46
CA TRP A 379 -15.34 7.66 -11.66
C TRP A 379 -16.22 7.52 -12.91
N VAL A 380 -17.03 6.46 -13.03
CA VAL A 380 -18.04 6.32 -14.09
C VAL A 380 -19.14 7.39 -13.94
N VAL A 381 -19.61 7.64 -12.72
CA VAL A 381 -20.61 8.71 -12.47
C VAL A 381 -20.02 10.08 -12.79
N LEU A 382 -18.80 10.36 -12.32
CA LEU A 382 -18.09 11.62 -12.60
C LEU A 382 -17.85 11.84 -14.09
N GLN A 383 -17.57 10.79 -14.86
CA GLN A 383 -17.40 10.89 -16.31
C GLN A 383 -18.68 11.38 -16.99
N ASN A 384 -19.84 10.84 -16.61
CA ASN A 384 -21.13 11.27 -17.16
C ASN A 384 -21.44 12.72 -16.74
N GLU A 385 -21.18 13.08 -15.49
CA GLU A 385 -21.40 14.44 -14.98
C GLU A 385 -20.53 15.46 -15.70
N ALA A 386 -19.23 15.18 -15.85
CA ALA A 386 -18.30 16.03 -16.59
C ALA A 386 -18.71 16.23 -18.06
N GLN A 387 -19.24 15.18 -18.70
CA GLN A 387 -19.75 15.27 -20.08
C GLN A 387 -20.96 16.20 -20.19
N VAL A 388 -21.90 16.12 -19.25
CA VAL A 388 -23.07 17.00 -19.20
C VAL A 388 -22.65 18.44 -18.96
N LEU A 389 -21.69 18.68 -18.06
CA LEU A 389 -21.18 20.02 -17.76
C LEU A 389 -20.45 20.65 -18.94
N ASP A 390 -19.55 19.90 -19.61
CA ASP A 390 -18.89 20.39 -20.83
C ASP A 390 -19.93 20.72 -21.91
N ALA A 391 -20.97 19.89 -22.08
CA ALA A 391 -22.03 20.15 -23.07
C ALA A 391 -22.89 21.36 -22.72
N HIS A 392 -23.23 21.54 -21.44
CA HIS A 392 -24.00 22.67 -20.94
C HIS A 392 -23.21 23.97 -21.09
N TYR A 393 -21.96 24.01 -20.62
CA TYR A 393 -21.10 25.18 -20.72
C TYR A 393 -20.90 25.64 -22.17
N ARG A 394 -20.72 24.71 -23.12
CA ARG A 394 -20.62 25.04 -24.54
C ARG A 394 -21.88 25.73 -25.06
N ARG A 395 -23.06 25.24 -24.68
CA ARG A 395 -24.35 25.78 -25.12
C ARG A 395 -24.56 27.20 -24.59
N GLU A 396 -24.25 27.45 -23.32
CA GLU A 396 -24.42 28.75 -22.70
C GLU A 396 -23.45 29.81 -23.24
N ASN A 397 -22.19 29.43 -23.47
CA ASN A 397 -21.13 30.37 -23.86
C ASN A 397 -20.90 30.45 -25.37
N GLY A 398 -21.75 29.81 -26.18
CA GLY A 398 -21.62 29.79 -27.65
C GLY A 398 -20.28 29.23 -28.14
N VAL A 399 -19.65 28.35 -27.36
CA VAL A 399 -18.36 27.73 -27.71
C VAL A 399 -18.59 26.75 -28.85
N ASP A 400 -17.73 26.80 -29.87
CA ASP A 400 -17.81 25.91 -31.03
C ASP A 400 -17.92 24.44 -30.57
N PRO A 401 -18.91 23.67 -31.04
CA PRO A 401 -19.03 22.24 -30.79
C PRO A 401 -17.76 21.43 -31.12
N SER A 402 -16.91 21.92 -32.03
CA SER A 402 -15.61 21.32 -32.35
C SER A 402 -14.57 21.46 -31.22
N THR A 403 -14.83 22.35 -30.25
CA THR A 403 -13.95 22.59 -29.11
C THR A 403 -13.95 21.39 -28.17
N GLN A 404 -12.74 20.88 -27.92
CA GLN A 404 -12.55 19.70 -27.08
C GLN A 404 -13.07 19.89 -25.66
N PRO A 405 -13.76 18.87 -25.09
CA PRO A 405 -14.26 18.92 -23.72
C PRO A 405 -13.10 18.98 -22.73
N ARG A 406 -13.17 19.80 -21.69
CA ARG A 406 -12.05 20.00 -20.76
C ARG A 406 -12.18 19.11 -19.53
N LEU A 407 -13.34 19.15 -18.88
CA LEU A 407 -13.60 18.38 -17.66
C LEU A 407 -13.66 16.88 -17.98
N SER A 408 -14.33 16.51 -19.07
CA SER A 408 -14.44 15.12 -19.50
C SER A 408 -13.09 14.51 -19.84
N GLN A 409 -12.17 15.27 -20.47
CA GLN A 409 -10.81 14.81 -20.78
C GLN A 409 -10.00 14.56 -19.51
N TYR A 410 -10.13 15.44 -18.51
CA TYR A 410 -9.45 15.29 -17.24
C TYR A 410 -9.91 14.02 -16.49
N VAL A 411 -11.23 13.85 -16.33
CA VAL A 411 -11.81 12.67 -15.67
C VAL A 411 -11.47 11.39 -16.42
N LEU A 412 -11.56 11.40 -17.75
CA LEU A 412 -11.22 10.26 -18.60
C LEU A 412 -9.75 9.84 -18.45
N THR A 413 -8.84 10.80 -18.32
CA THR A 413 -7.40 10.52 -18.12
C THR A 413 -7.18 9.73 -16.83
N ILE A 414 -7.78 10.18 -15.72
CA ILE A 414 -7.63 9.51 -14.43
C ILE A 414 -8.30 8.12 -14.48
N LEU A 415 -9.48 8.01 -15.07
CA LEU A 415 -10.17 6.72 -15.21
C LEU A 415 -9.32 5.70 -16.00
N ILE A 416 -8.74 6.11 -17.14
CA ILE A 416 -7.85 5.21 -17.91
C ILE A 416 -6.61 4.83 -17.11
N GLN A 417 -6.02 5.75 -16.33
CA GLN A 417 -4.89 5.44 -15.45
C GLN A 417 -5.27 4.43 -14.36
N LEU A 418 -6.47 4.52 -13.79
CA LEU A 418 -6.98 3.53 -12.84
C LEU A 418 -7.19 2.17 -13.50
N MET A 419 -7.72 2.13 -14.72
CA MET A 419 -7.87 0.90 -15.49
C MET A 419 -6.52 0.25 -15.82
N ASP A 420 -5.52 1.01 -16.28
CA ASP A 420 -4.17 0.45 -16.53
C ASP A 420 -3.51 -0.03 -15.23
N ARG A 421 -3.61 0.75 -14.14
CA ARG A 421 -3.08 0.35 -12.83
C ARG A 421 -3.72 -0.95 -12.33
N PHE A 422 -5.02 -1.10 -12.53
CA PHE A 422 -5.75 -2.33 -12.19
C PHE A 422 -5.18 -3.56 -12.92
N ILE A 423 -4.96 -3.46 -14.24
CA ILE A 423 -4.41 -4.58 -15.01
C ILE A 423 -2.93 -4.81 -14.65
N ALA A 424 -2.13 -3.74 -14.54
CA ALA A 424 -0.72 -3.81 -14.19
C ALA A 424 -0.51 -4.48 -12.81
N SER A 425 -1.31 -4.10 -11.82
CA SER A 425 -1.30 -4.72 -10.49
C SER A 425 -1.71 -6.20 -10.54
N GLY A 426 -2.64 -6.57 -11.42
CA GLY A 426 -2.98 -7.98 -11.62
C GLY A 426 -1.84 -8.80 -12.23
N VAL A 427 -1.01 -8.21 -13.09
CA VAL A 427 0.18 -8.89 -13.64
C VAL A 427 1.24 -9.03 -12.54
N ASP A 428 1.51 -7.94 -11.82
CA ASP A 428 2.45 -7.86 -10.70
C ASP A 428 2.17 -8.90 -9.59
N GLN A 429 0.89 -9.10 -9.27
CA GLN A 429 0.43 -10.06 -8.26
C GLN A 429 0.29 -11.50 -8.78
N GLY A 430 0.57 -11.75 -10.06
CA GLY A 430 0.40 -13.07 -10.67
C GLY A 430 -1.06 -13.52 -10.85
N ILE A 431 -2.01 -12.59 -10.84
CA ILE A 431 -3.44 -12.88 -11.10
C ILE A 431 -3.66 -13.28 -12.56
N PHE A 432 -2.94 -12.62 -13.49
CA PHE A 432 -2.86 -13.06 -14.88
C PHE A 432 -1.77 -14.13 -15.00
N TYR A 433 -2.18 -15.37 -15.27
CA TYR A 433 -1.27 -16.52 -15.26
C TYR A 433 -1.28 -17.28 -16.59
N GLY A 434 -0.09 -17.60 -17.10
CA GLY A 434 0.09 -18.31 -18.35
C GLY A 434 -0.06 -17.43 -19.60
N HIS A 435 0.28 -17.99 -20.76
CA HIS A 435 0.45 -17.23 -21.99
C HIS A 435 -0.86 -16.59 -22.50
N GLN A 436 -2.01 -17.25 -22.32
CA GLN A 436 -3.30 -16.74 -22.80
C GLN A 436 -3.78 -15.54 -21.96
N ASP A 437 -3.81 -15.65 -20.62
CA ASP A 437 -4.17 -14.55 -19.73
C ASP A 437 -3.21 -13.35 -19.85
N LEU A 438 -1.90 -13.61 -19.94
CA LEU A 438 -0.91 -12.55 -20.18
C LEU A 438 -1.12 -11.89 -21.55
N SER A 439 -1.46 -12.67 -22.58
CA SER A 439 -1.80 -12.11 -23.88
C SER A 439 -3.04 -11.21 -23.80
N PHE A 440 -4.05 -11.57 -23.02
CA PHE A 440 -5.22 -10.70 -22.80
C PHE A 440 -4.81 -9.40 -22.10
N ALA A 441 -4.04 -9.50 -21.02
CA ALA A 441 -3.61 -8.36 -20.22
C ALA A 441 -2.78 -7.36 -21.05
N PHE A 442 -1.73 -7.80 -21.74
CA PHE A 442 -0.88 -6.90 -22.53
C PHE A 442 -1.60 -6.32 -23.75
N TRP A 443 -2.51 -7.06 -24.37
CA TRP A 443 -3.34 -6.54 -25.47
C TRP A 443 -4.29 -5.43 -24.98
N TYR A 444 -5.00 -5.67 -23.88
CA TYR A 444 -5.90 -4.68 -23.30
C TYR A 444 -5.13 -3.44 -22.80
N ARG A 445 -3.95 -3.63 -22.21
CA ARG A 445 -3.06 -2.53 -21.82
C ARG A 445 -2.59 -1.70 -23.03
N ASP A 446 -2.24 -2.31 -24.17
CA ASP A 446 -1.92 -1.52 -25.39
C ASP A 446 -3.08 -0.59 -25.79
N PHE A 447 -4.32 -1.09 -25.72
CA PHE A 447 -5.50 -0.27 -25.98
C PHE A 447 -5.62 0.90 -25.00
N LEU A 448 -5.53 0.64 -23.70
CA LEU A 448 -5.65 1.67 -22.67
C LEU A 448 -4.53 2.71 -22.77
N LEU A 449 -3.29 2.26 -22.91
CA LEU A 449 -2.13 3.15 -23.06
C LEU A 449 -2.24 3.97 -24.36
N SER A 450 -2.75 3.39 -25.45
CA SER A 450 -3.04 4.13 -26.69
C SER A 450 -4.08 5.23 -26.48
N ALA A 451 -5.19 4.92 -25.79
CA ALA A 451 -6.23 5.88 -25.45
C ALA A 451 -5.69 6.99 -24.53
N LEU A 452 -4.87 6.63 -23.55
CA LEU A 452 -4.23 7.56 -22.62
C LEU A 452 -3.28 8.51 -23.35
N THR A 453 -2.38 8.00 -24.20
CA THR A 453 -1.49 8.82 -25.02
C THR A 453 -2.28 9.79 -25.88
N LYS A 454 -3.32 9.32 -26.57
CA LYS A 454 -4.16 10.17 -27.43
C LYS A 454 -4.81 11.31 -26.64
N ASN A 455 -5.38 11.01 -25.48
CA ASN A 455 -6.03 12.01 -24.63
C ASN A 455 -5.03 13.03 -24.10
N LEU A 456 -3.92 12.59 -23.49
CA LEU A 456 -2.92 13.48 -22.92
C LEU A 456 -2.23 14.34 -23.99
N SER A 457 -1.85 13.77 -25.14
CA SER A 457 -1.28 14.55 -26.25
C SER A 457 -2.27 15.60 -26.75
N SER A 458 -3.56 15.25 -26.85
CA SER A 458 -4.61 16.19 -27.25
C SER A 458 -4.79 17.34 -26.25
N MET A 459 -4.72 17.03 -24.95
CA MET A 459 -4.76 18.01 -23.87
C MET A 459 -3.54 18.95 -23.92
N GLN A 460 -2.33 18.42 -24.13
CA GLN A 460 -1.11 19.20 -24.28
C GLN A 460 -1.14 20.11 -25.51
N SER A 461 -1.56 19.59 -26.67
CA SER A 461 -1.71 20.38 -27.90
C SER A 461 -2.70 21.53 -27.72
N SER A 462 -3.85 21.26 -27.10
CA SER A 462 -4.83 22.29 -26.75
C SER A 462 -4.25 23.36 -25.84
N ARG A 463 -3.47 22.96 -24.84
CA ARG A 463 -2.84 23.89 -23.89
C ARG A 463 -1.81 24.78 -24.57
N ARG A 464 -0.92 24.21 -25.39
CA ARG A 464 0.08 24.97 -26.15
C ARG A 464 -0.58 25.95 -27.12
N ALA A 465 -1.63 25.54 -27.83
CA ALA A 465 -2.37 26.41 -28.73
C ALA A 465 -2.98 27.62 -28.00
N ALA A 466 -3.59 27.39 -26.84
CA ALA A 466 -4.20 28.46 -26.05
C ALA A 466 -3.17 29.43 -25.43
N GLN A 467 -2.00 28.94 -25.01
CA GLN A 467 -0.89 29.79 -24.54
C GLN A 467 -0.31 30.69 -25.64
N VAL A 468 -0.32 30.24 -26.90
CA VAL A 468 0.11 31.06 -28.05
C VAL A 468 -0.91 32.17 -28.31
N ILE A 469 -2.21 31.85 -28.25
CA ILE A 469 -3.29 32.83 -28.47
C ILE A 469 -3.26 33.92 -27.39
N SER A 470 -3.18 33.55 -26.11
CA SER A 470 -3.20 34.51 -24.99
C SER A 470 -2.04 35.52 -25.06
N LYS A 471 -0.85 35.07 -25.47
CA LYS A 471 0.33 35.93 -25.70
C LYS A 471 0.13 36.89 -26.87
N GLN A 472 -0.53 36.47 -27.94
CA GLN A 472 -0.81 37.34 -29.10
C GLN A 472 -1.84 38.44 -28.77
N THR A 473 -2.84 38.15 -27.92
CA THR A 473 -3.80 39.16 -27.42
C THR A 473 -3.13 40.21 -26.53
N ASN A 474 -2.27 39.80 -25.59
CA ASN A 474 -1.57 40.73 -24.70
C ASN A 474 -0.60 41.67 -25.45
N VAL A 475 0.03 41.20 -26.53
CA VAL A 475 0.89 42.04 -27.38
C VAL A 475 0.07 43.06 -28.19
N LYS A 476 -1.15 42.71 -28.62
CA LYS A 476 -2.04 43.63 -29.34
C LYS A 476 -2.63 44.71 -28.44
N GLU A 477 -2.95 44.40 -27.18
CA GLU A 477 -3.41 45.39 -26.20
C GLU A 477 -2.31 46.38 -25.80
N GLN A 478 -1.05 45.93 -25.71
CA GLN A 478 0.09 46.82 -25.43
C GLN A 478 0.47 47.71 -26.62
N GLN A 479 0.17 47.32 -27.87
CA GLN A 479 0.38 48.16 -29.05
C GLN A 479 -0.74 49.20 -29.28
N GLY A 480 -1.83 49.16 -28.51
CA GLY A 480 -2.94 50.13 -28.60
C GLY A 480 -2.62 51.55 -28.13
N ASN A 481 -1.55 51.75 -27.34
CA ASN A 481 -1.28 53.04 -26.68
C ASN A 481 -0.12 53.87 -27.23
N ASN A 482 0.60 53.43 -28.27
CA ASN A 482 1.70 54.22 -28.87
C ASN A 482 1.53 54.44 -30.37
N LYS A 483 0.54 55.24 -30.75
CA LYS A 483 0.51 55.89 -32.07
C LYS A 483 1.25 57.23 -32.01
N LYS A 484 2.54 57.23 -32.32
CA LYS A 484 3.19 58.28 -33.15
C LYS A 484 4.64 57.91 -33.51
N ARG A 485 4.91 58.07 -34.81
CA ARG A 485 6.21 58.25 -35.50
C ARG A 485 6.92 57.02 -36.12
N THR A 486 6.72 56.97 -37.45
CA THR A 486 7.72 56.81 -38.52
C THR A 486 7.90 55.42 -39.14
N LYS A 487 7.29 55.27 -40.34
CA LYS A 487 7.64 54.29 -41.38
C LYS A 487 8.95 54.69 -42.07
N LYS A 488 9.97 53.82 -42.08
CA LYS A 488 10.75 53.38 -43.28
C LYS A 488 11.95 52.50 -42.88
N ALA A 489 12.10 51.37 -43.61
CA ALA A 489 13.22 50.40 -43.65
C ALA A 489 13.38 49.57 -42.35
N LEU A 490 13.34 48.24 -42.32
CA LEU A 490 13.86 47.23 -43.24
C LEU A 490 12.90 46.04 -43.39
N LYS A 491 12.85 45.54 -44.63
CA LYS A 491 12.29 44.26 -45.05
C LYS A 491 13.45 43.26 -44.94
N ASN A 492 13.20 42.07 -44.38
CA ASN A 492 14.12 40.93 -44.14
C ASN A 492 14.80 40.87 -42.75
N GLU A 493 14.04 40.55 -41.70
CA GLU A 493 14.56 39.79 -40.53
C GLU A 493 13.42 39.28 -39.61
N TYR A 494 12.30 38.83 -40.18
CA TYR A 494 11.16 38.32 -39.42
C TYR A 494 10.83 36.91 -39.90
N LEU A 495 11.62 35.92 -39.47
CA LEU A 495 11.22 34.51 -39.54
C LEU A 495 11.88 33.58 -38.52
N ASP A 496 12.75 34.04 -37.60
CA ASP A 496 13.42 33.07 -36.71
C ASP A 496 13.78 33.55 -35.28
N SER A 497 13.01 34.45 -34.69
CA SER A 497 13.27 34.86 -33.29
C SER A 497 12.01 35.23 -32.51
N SER A 498 11.05 34.30 -32.44
CA SER A 498 10.13 34.29 -31.31
C SER A 498 10.78 33.56 -30.13
N PRO A 499 10.90 34.14 -28.92
CA PRO A 499 11.42 33.41 -27.78
C PRO A 499 10.44 32.29 -27.41
N LYS A 500 10.87 31.03 -27.61
CA LYS A 500 10.16 29.83 -27.14
C LYS A 500 9.95 30.00 -25.63
N ALA A 501 8.70 29.85 -25.18
CA ALA A 501 8.42 29.78 -23.75
C ALA A 501 9.25 28.64 -23.17
N CYS A 502 10.11 28.91 -22.18
CA CYS A 502 10.87 27.87 -21.53
C CYS A 502 9.87 26.91 -20.84
N PRO A 503 9.90 25.60 -21.13
CA PRO A 503 9.01 24.64 -20.48
C PRO A 503 9.26 24.65 -18.96
N THR A 504 8.19 24.59 -18.17
CA THR A 504 8.35 24.50 -16.71
C THR A 504 8.90 23.12 -16.32
N PRO A 505 9.54 22.97 -15.15
CA PRO A 505 9.99 21.66 -14.68
C PRO A 505 8.88 20.60 -14.64
N ASP A 506 7.64 20.97 -14.24
CA ASP A 506 6.51 20.02 -14.27
C ASP A 506 6.09 19.65 -15.70
N ASP A 507 6.24 20.56 -16.67
CA ASP A 507 6.00 20.24 -18.09
C ASP A 507 6.98 19.19 -18.60
N LEU A 508 8.27 19.31 -18.26
CA LEU A 508 9.28 18.32 -18.60
C LEU A 508 8.99 16.97 -17.93
N GLU A 509 8.58 16.98 -16.66
CA GLU A 509 8.18 15.76 -15.93
C GLU A 509 6.93 15.11 -16.54
N ASN A 510 5.97 15.90 -17.05
CA ASN A 510 4.77 15.40 -17.75
C ASN A 510 5.09 14.85 -19.15
N GLU A 511 5.99 15.50 -19.90
CA GLU A 511 6.48 15.00 -21.19
C GLU A 511 7.22 13.67 -21.02
N PHE A 512 8.06 13.57 -19.99
CA PHE A 512 8.72 12.33 -19.64
C PHE A 512 7.75 11.21 -19.26
N ALA A 513 6.69 11.53 -18.50
CA ALA A 513 5.63 10.56 -18.19
C ALA A 513 4.94 10.02 -19.46
N LEU A 514 4.76 10.85 -20.49
CA LEU A 514 4.25 10.40 -21.79
C LEU A 514 5.22 9.49 -22.53
N SER A 515 6.51 9.81 -22.51
CA SER A 515 7.56 8.96 -23.08
C SER A 515 7.55 7.57 -22.43
N ILE A 516 7.34 7.49 -21.10
CA ILE A 516 7.18 6.21 -20.38
C ILE A 516 5.94 5.44 -20.85
N ILE A 517 4.78 6.10 -20.96
CA ILE A 517 3.54 5.47 -21.45
C ILE A 517 3.76 4.90 -22.86
N SER A 518 4.43 5.65 -23.73
CA SER A 518 4.79 5.18 -25.08
C SER A 518 5.70 3.97 -25.04
N CYS A 519 6.73 3.96 -24.19
CA CYS A 519 7.63 2.83 -24.01
C CYS A 519 6.89 1.57 -23.52
N LYS A 520 6.05 1.69 -22.47
CA LYS A 520 5.23 0.58 -21.95
C LYS A 520 4.31 0.00 -23.03
N ARG A 521 3.73 0.86 -23.87
CA ARG A 521 2.88 0.46 -24.99
C ARG A 521 3.66 -0.34 -26.05
N MET A 522 4.88 0.10 -26.38
CA MET A 522 5.75 -0.63 -27.32
C MET A 522 6.14 -2.02 -26.79
N LEU A 523 6.42 -2.14 -25.49
CA LEU A 523 6.64 -3.44 -24.85
C LEU A 523 5.41 -4.34 -24.94
N CYS A 524 4.21 -3.83 -24.64
CA CYS A 524 2.96 -4.59 -24.77
C CYS A 524 2.80 -5.15 -26.19
N ARG A 525 3.07 -4.34 -27.22
CA ARG A 525 2.97 -4.73 -28.63
C ARG A 525 4.01 -5.76 -29.05
N GLY A 526 5.25 -5.61 -28.58
CA GLY A 526 6.33 -6.56 -28.83
C GLY A 526 6.04 -7.92 -28.19
N ILE A 527 5.65 -7.92 -26.91
CA ILE A 527 5.30 -9.13 -26.15
C ILE A 527 4.09 -9.84 -26.78
N GLN A 528 3.03 -9.10 -27.15
CA GLN A 528 1.85 -9.68 -27.79
C GLN A 528 2.22 -10.39 -29.10
N ARG A 529 3.00 -9.75 -29.97
CA ARG A 529 3.45 -10.37 -31.23
C ARG A 529 4.39 -11.54 -31.01
N PHE A 530 5.17 -11.50 -29.94
CA PHE A 530 6.02 -12.63 -29.57
C PHE A 530 5.19 -13.85 -29.15
N PHE A 531 4.11 -13.68 -28.36
CA PHE A 531 3.18 -14.78 -28.08
C PHE A 531 2.59 -15.39 -29.36
N VAL A 532 2.14 -14.53 -30.28
CA VAL A 532 1.59 -14.98 -31.56
C VAL A 532 2.64 -15.73 -32.39
N SER A 533 3.88 -15.22 -32.44
CA SER A 533 4.99 -15.87 -33.16
C SER A 533 5.30 -17.26 -32.59
N LEU A 534 5.25 -17.42 -31.27
CA LEU A 534 5.45 -18.69 -30.59
C LEU A 534 4.30 -19.67 -30.84
N ARG A 535 3.05 -19.17 -30.89
CA ARG A 535 1.87 -19.98 -31.25
C ARG A 535 1.96 -20.45 -32.70
N GLN A 536 2.33 -19.58 -33.64
CA GLN A 536 2.52 -19.94 -35.05
C GLN A 536 3.67 -20.95 -35.25
N ALA A 537 4.69 -20.91 -34.39
CA ALA A 537 5.76 -21.89 -34.34
C ALA A 537 5.36 -23.23 -33.67
N GLY A 538 4.17 -23.32 -33.07
CA GLY A 538 3.72 -24.51 -32.34
C GLY A 538 4.36 -24.70 -30.97
N PHE A 539 5.04 -23.68 -30.41
CA PHE A 539 5.67 -23.75 -29.08
C PHE A 539 4.74 -23.35 -27.94
N LEU A 540 3.60 -22.74 -28.24
CA LEU A 540 2.50 -22.50 -27.30
C LEU A 540 1.29 -23.30 -27.75
N SER A 541 0.83 -24.20 -26.89
CA SER A 541 -0.41 -24.95 -27.08
C SER A 541 -1.61 -24.14 -26.58
N GLU A 542 -2.72 -24.15 -27.31
CA GLU A 542 -3.97 -23.59 -26.81
C GLU A 542 -4.41 -24.31 -25.52
N PRO A 543 -4.82 -23.57 -24.47
CA PRO A 543 -5.33 -24.18 -23.26
C PRO A 543 -6.60 -24.99 -23.55
N VAL A 544 -6.67 -26.20 -23.00
CA VAL A 544 -7.87 -27.05 -23.06
C VAL A 544 -8.71 -26.75 -21.82
N TYR A 545 -9.96 -26.35 -22.03
CA TYR A 545 -10.90 -26.06 -20.96
C TYR A 545 -12.00 -27.13 -20.91
N GLU A 546 -12.14 -27.81 -19.77
CA GLU A 546 -13.19 -28.82 -19.55
C GLU A 546 -14.49 -28.19 -19.04
N PHE A 547 -14.39 -27.24 -18.10
CA PHE A 547 -15.55 -26.63 -17.41
C PHE A 547 -15.81 -25.17 -17.80
N THR A 548 -14.97 -24.58 -18.65
CA THR A 548 -15.02 -23.16 -19.01
C THR A 548 -14.57 -22.94 -20.44
N SER A 549 -14.29 -21.69 -20.82
CA SER A 549 -13.74 -21.33 -22.12
C SER A 549 -12.84 -20.10 -21.99
N ALA A 550 -11.93 -19.90 -22.95
CA ALA A 550 -11.12 -18.69 -23.06
C ALA A 550 -11.97 -17.41 -23.05
N LYS A 551 -13.17 -17.46 -23.68
CA LYS A 551 -14.13 -16.36 -23.69
C LYS A 551 -14.62 -16.02 -22.28
N ALA A 552 -15.09 -17.02 -21.53
CA ALA A 552 -15.59 -16.82 -20.16
C ALA A 552 -14.48 -16.31 -19.22
N VAL A 553 -13.25 -16.81 -19.39
CA VAL A 553 -12.08 -16.29 -18.67
C VAL A 553 -11.86 -14.82 -18.99
N PHE A 554 -11.78 -14.45 -20.28
CA PHE A 554 -11.61 -13.06 -20.69
C PHE A 554 -12.71 -12.15 -20.11
N GLU A 555 -13.98 -12.53 -20.28
CA GLU A 555 -15.12 -11.76 -19.78
C GLU A 555 -15.04 -11.56 -18.27
N LYS A 556 -14.65 -12.60 -17.51
CA LYS A 556 -14.49 -12.49 -16.06
C LYS A 556 -13.31 -11.60 -15.65
N ARG A 557 -12.19 -11.63 -16.39
CA ARG A 557 -10.99 -10.82 -16.09
C ARG A 557 -11.22 -9.31 -16.24
N PHE A 558 -12.12 -8.92 -17.14
CA PHE A 558 -12.39 -7.51 -17.47
C PHE A 558 -13.82 -7.07 -17.10
N GLU A 559 -14.57 -7.88 -16.35
CA GLU A 559 -15.98 -7.65 -16.00
C GLU A 559 -16.21 -6.28 -15.34
N MET A 560 -15.30 -5.83 -14.48
CA MET A 560 -15.44 -4.52 -13.82
C MET A 560 -15.45 -3.33 -14.77
N PHE A 561 -14.94 -3.49 -16.00
CA PHE A 561 -14.93 -2.41 -16.99
C PHE A 561 -16.25 -2.32 -17.78
N ALA A 562 -17.18 -3.27 -17.60
CA ALA A 562 -18.42 -3.33 -18.36
C ALA A 562 -19.31 -2.07 -18.23
N SER A 563 -19.26 -1.37 -17.09
CA SER A 563 -20.04 -0.14 -16.86
C SER A 563 -19.38 1.12 -17.45
N ILE A 564 -18.11 1.05 -17.83
CA ILE A 564 -17.35 2.20 -18.35
C ILE A 564 -17.75 2.44 -19.80
N ARG A 565 -18.09 3.68 -20.17
CA ARG A 565 -18.49 4.01 -21.55
C ARG A 565 -17.32 4.48 -22.42
N GLN A 566 -16.37 5.17 -21.80
CA GLN A 566 -15.20 5.72 -22.46
C GLN A 566 -13.95 5.48 -21.59
N PRO A 567 -12.90 4.81 -22.09
CA PRO A 567 -12.89 4.08 -23.36
C PRO A 567 -13.90 2.91 -23.32
N PRO A 568 -14.47 2.50 -24.46
CA PRO A 568 -15.42 1.39 -24.49
C PRO A 568 -14.75 0.09 -24.04
N PRO A 569 -15.45 -0.78 -23.28
CA PRO A 569 -14.92 -2.07 -22.88
C PRO A 569 -14.75 -2.94 -24.11
N LEU A 570 -13.63 -3.65 -24.17
CA LEU A 570 -13.35 -4.57 -25.28
C LEU A 570 -13.96 -5.93 -25.00
N SER A 571 -14.56 -6.53 -26.02
CA SER A 571 -15.09 -7.88 -25.99
C SER A 571 -14.02 -8.91 -26.35
N TYR A 572 -14.32 -10.19 -26.07
CA TYR A 572 -13.45 -11.28 -26.51
C TYR A 572 -13.33 -11.35 -28.05
N ASN A 573 -14.37 -10.93 -28.79
CA ASN A 573 -14.30 -10.87 -30.25
C ASN A 573 -13.33 -9.78 -30.72
N ASP A 574 -13.31 -8.62 -30.07
CA ASP A 574 -12.33 -7.56 -30.36
C ASP A 574 -10.90 -8.07 -30.12
N TYR A 575 -10.69 -8.89 -29.07
CA TYR A 575 -9.41 -9.55 -28.84
C TYR A 575 -9.05 -10.49 -29.98
N LEU A 576 -9.97 -11.37 -30.42
CA LEU A 576 -9.72 -12.30 -31.51
C LEU A 576 -9.36 -11.57 -32.81
N GLU A 577 -10.12 -10.53 -33.17
CA GLU A 577 -9.85 -9.73 -34.36
C GLU A 577 -8.53 -8.96 -34.25
N GLY A 578 -8.31 -8.29 -33.12
CA GLY A 578 -7.13 -7.46 -32.85
C GLY A 578 -5.84 -8.24 -32.61
N SER A 579 -5.93 -9.57 -32.42
CA SER A 579 -4.79 -10.47 -32.25
C SER A 579 -4.68 -11.52 -33.37
N ASN A 580 -5.48 -11.40 -34.44
CA ASN A 580 -5.43 -12.33 -35.57
C ASN A 580 -4.26 -11.99 -36.51
N TYR A 581 -3.25 -12.86 -36.50
CA TYR A 581 -2.11 -12.80 -37.43
C TYR A 581 -2.03 -14.04 -38.33
N THR A 582 -3.12 -14.79 -38.47
CA THR A 582 -3.15 -16.07 -39.22
C THR A 582 -2.69 -15.89 -40.68
N HIS A 583 -2.91 -14.72 -41.26
CA HIS A 583 -2.52 -14.40 -42.64
C HIS A 583 -1.13 -13.75 -42.77
N VAL A 584 -0.45 -13.49 -41.66
CA VAL A 584 0.89 -12.88 -41.67
C VAL A 584 1.95 -14.00 -41.71
N PRO A 585 2.86 -14.01 -42.69
CA PRO A 585 3.95 -14.96 -42.73
C PRO A 585 4.81 -14.90 -41.47
N GLN A 586 5.27 -16.07 -40.99
CA GLN A 586 6.01 -16.18 -39.73
C GLN A 586 7.27 -15.30 -39.70
N GLU A 587 8.00 -15.20 -40.82
CA GLU A 587 9.20 -14.38 -40.89
C GLU A 587 8.89 -12.87 -40.81
N GLU A 588 7.82 -12.41 -41.46
CA GLU A 588 7.37 -11.02 -41.37
C GLU A 588 6.92 -10.67 -39.95
N LEU A 589 6.23 -11.60 -39.27
CA LEU A 589 5.81 -11.42 -37.89
C LEU A 589 7.01 -11.35 -36.93
N LEU A 590 8.01 -12.22 -37.10
CA LEU A 590 9.26 -12.19 -36.33
C LEU A 590 10.05 -10.91 -36.57
N GLN A 591 10.10 -10.44 -37.82
CA GLN A 591 10.72 -9.18 -38.19
C GLN A 591 10.02 -8.00 -37.51
N SER A 592 8.70 -7.93 -37.61
CA SER A 592 7.90 -6.89 -36.94
C SER A 592 8.09 -6.94 -35.42
N THR A 593 8.14 -8.13 -34.82
CA THR A 593 8.39 -8.31 -33.38
C THR A 593 9.76 -7.75 -32.98
N ALA A 594 10.81 -8.06 -33.74
CA ALA A 594 12.15 -7.54 -33.51
C ALA A 594 12.21 -6.01 -33.64
N GLU A 595 11.53 -5.43 -34.64
CA GLU A 595 11.44 -3.97 -34.83
C GLU A 595 10.76 -3.26 -33.66
N TRP A 596 9.72 -3.86 -33.05
CA TRP A 596 9.09 -3.30 -31.85
C TRP A 596 10.05 -3.27 -30.67
N PHE A 597 10.82 -4.34 -30.42
CA PHE A 597 11.82 -4.35 -29.35
C PHE A 597 13.00 -3.41 -29.64
N GLN A 598 13.45 -3.32 -30.90
CA GLN A 598 14.51 -2.38 -31.28
C GLN A 598 14.06 -0.93 -31.04
N SER A 599 12.87 -0.58 -31.53
CA SER A 599 12.29 0.75 -31.36
C SER A 599 12.08 1.08 -29.87
N CYS A 600 11.68 0.07 -29.08
CA CYS A 600 11.53 0.22 -27.63
C CYS A 600 12.88 0.46 -26.96
N ASN A 601 13.95 -0.26 -27.33
CA ASN A 601 15.28 0.00 -26.78
C ASN A 601 15.78 1.42 -27.12
N THR A 602 15.54 1.91 -28.33
CA THR A 602 15.85 3.32 -28.68
C THR A 602 15.06 4.31 -27.82
N ALA A 603 13.77 4.06 -27.58
CA ALA A 603 12.97 4.90 -26.69
C ALA A 603 13.48 4.86 -25.23
N ILE A 604 13.93 3.69 -24.76
CA ILE A 604 14.53 3.52 -23.43
C ILE A 604 15.86 4.28 -23.30
N GLU A 605 16.68 4.29 -24.35
CA GLU A 605 17.92 5.08 -24.38
C GLU A 605 17.62 6.58 -24.29
N SER A 606 16.61 7.08 -25.01
CA SER A 606 16.12 8.46 -24.87
C SER A 606 15.63 8.75 -23.45
N LEU A 607 14.85 7.85 -22.86
CA LEU A 607 14.36 7.98 -21.48
C LEU A 607 15.51 8.08 -20.47
N LEU A 608 16.57 7.28 -20.63
CA LEU A 608 17.75 7.33 -19.75
C LEU A 608 18.54 8.65 -19.88
N GLU A 609 18.49 9.30 -21.04
CA GLU A 609 19.09 10.61 -21.25
C GLU A 609 18.22 11.73 -20.67
N GLU A 610 16.91 11.70 -20.93
CA GLU A 610 15.92 12.65 -20.42
C GLU A 610 15.88 12.66 -18.88
N GLU A 611 15.94 11.47 -18.25
CA GLU A 611 15.87 11.32 -16.79
C GLU A 611 16.97 12.10 -16.06
N ARG A 612 18.18 12.18 -16.63
CA ARG A 612 19.33 12.88 -16.03
C ARG A 612 19.08 14.37 -15.83
N GLY A 613 18.21 14.96 -16.65
CA GLY A 613 17.85 16.38 -16.58
C GLY A 613 16.70 16.67 -15.61
N LEU A 614 16.05 15.66 -15.05
CA LEU A 614 14.89 15.81 -14.19
C LEU A 614 15.26 15.86 -12.70
N ASN A 615 14.37 16.46 -11.92
CA ASN A 615 14.49 16.42 -10.47
C ASN A 615 14.20 14.99 -9.98
N LYS A 616 15.21 14.30 -9.44
CA LYS A 616 15.12 12.94 -8.88
C LYS A 616 13.97 12.74 -7.88
N MET A 617 13.52 13.81 -7.23
CA MET A 617 12.37 13.78 -6.32
C MET A 617 11.03 13.66 -7.05
N TYR A 618 10.92 14.16 -8.27
CA TYR A 618 9.66 14.19 -9.01
C TYR A 618 9.73 13.45 -10.33
N THR A 619 10.83 12.75 -10.60
CA THR A 619 10.95 11.88 -11.76
C THR A 619 9.89 10.77 -11.70
N PRO A 620 9.02 10.63 -12.72
CA PRO A 620 7.99 9.59 -12.77
C PRO A 620 8.51 8.14 -12.71
N MET A 621 9.74 7.89 -13.16
CA MET A 621 10.38 6.56 -13.16
C MET A 621 11.89 6.76 -13.07
N ARG A 622 12.56 6.03 -12.17
CA ARG A 622 14.00 6.18 -11.93
C ARG A 622 14.85 5.38 -12.92
N ALA A 623 16.12 5.74 -13.04
CA ALA A 623 17.06 5.07 -13.93
C ALA A 623 17.18 3.55 -13.67
N ASP A 624 17.11 3.08 -12.43
CA ASP A 624 17.13 1.64 -12.09
C ASP A 624 15.91 0.90 -12.66
N GLU A 625 14.72 1.49 -12.53
CA GLU A 625 13.48 0.95 -13.07
C GLU A 625 13.49 0.93 -14.62
N ILE A 626 14.00 2.00 -15.24
CA ILE A 626 14.17 2.09 -16.70
C ILE A 626 15.18 1.03 -17.19
N GLN A 627 16.25 0.78 -16.45
CA GLN A 627 17.22 -0.28 -16.78
C GLN A 627 16.61 -1.67 -16.65
N SER A 628 15.72 -1.90 -15.68
CA SER A 628 14.97 -3.16 -15.60
C SER A 628 14.09 -3.38 -16.83
N LEU A 629 13.38 -2.34 -17.30
CA LEU A 629 12.66 -2.41 -18.58
C LEU A 629 13.59 -2.68 -19.77
N ARG A 630 14.79 -2.07 -19.78
CA ARG A 630 15.80 -2.32 -20.82
C ARG A 630 16.22 -3.79 -20.85
N LYS A 631 16.48 -4.38 -19.69
CA LYS A 631 16.86 -5.79 -19.56
C LYS A 631 15.76 -6.71 -20.10
N VAL A 632 14.49 -6.44 -19.78
CA VAL A 632 13.34 -7.19 -20.34
C VAL A 632 13.27 -7.04 -21.86
N CYS A 633 13.40 -5.81 -22.36
CA CYS A 633 13.37 -5.52 -23.80
C CYS A 633 14.48 -6.26 -24.57
N LEU A 634 15.72 -6.16 -24.10
CA LEU A 634 16.88 -6.83 -24.70
C LEU A 634 16.78 -8.35 -24.56
N GLY A 635 16.35 -8.85 -23.40
CA GLY A 635 16.11 -10.28 -23.18
C GLY A 635 15.13 -10.85 -24.19
N ASN A 636 13.98 -10.19 -24.36
CA ASN A 636 12.98 -10.60 -25.36
C ASN A 636 13.52 -10.51 -26.79
N SER A 637 14.29 -9.47 -27.14
CA SER A 637 14.94 -9.36 -28.46
C SER A 637 15.87 -10.56 -28.75
N ILE A 638 16.66 -10.99 -27.76
CA ILE A 638 17.52 -12.17 -27.87
C ILE A 638 16.69 -13.44 -28.06
N TYR A 639 15.60 -13.61 -27.31
CA TYR A 639 14.75 -14.80 -27.44
C TYR A 639 13.95 -14.83 -28.75
N VAL A 640 13.65 -13.67 -29.36
CA VAL A 640 13.12 -13.61 -30.74
C VAL A 640 14.17 -14.12 -31.74
N MET A 641 15.44 -13.75 -31.59
CA MET A 641 16.52 -14.31 -32.42
C MET A 641 16.69 -15.82 -32.19
N LYS A 642 16.58 -16.29 -30.95
CA LYS A 642 16.62 -17.72 -30.62
C LYS A 642 15.43 -18.46 -31.26
N LEU A 643 14.23 -17.87 -31.24
CA LEU A 643 13.05 -18.42 -31.92
C LEU A 643 13.30 -18.60 -33.42
N ARG A 644 13.85 -17.57 -34.09
CA ARG A 644 14.24 -17.67 -35.52
C ARG A 644 15.19 -18.84 -35.78
N GLN A 645 16.18 -19.03 -34.92
CA GLN A 645 17.12 -20.16 -35.04
C GLN A 645 16.45 -21.52 -34.85
N LEU A 646 15.53 -21.63 -33.89
CA LEU A 646 14.79 -22.86 -33.60
C LEU A 646 13.79 -23.22 -34.71
N ILE A 647 13.23 -22.23 -35.41
CA ILE A 647 12.39 -22.46 -36.59
C ILE A 647 13.24 -22.95 -37.76
N ALA A 648 14.41 -22.33 -37.98
CA ALA A 648 15.32 -22.74 -39.05
C ALA A 648 15.96 -24.12 -38.79
N ASN A 649 16.25 -24.44 -37.52
CA ASN A 649 16.84 -25.70 -37.09
C ASN A 649 16.00 -26.31 -35.96
N PRO A 650 14.93 -27.06 -36.30
CA PRO A 650 14.02 -27.63 -35.30
C PRO A 650 14.75 -28.60 -34.35
N PRO A 651 14.67 -28.39 -33.02
CA PRO A 651 15.24 -29.33 -32.04
C PRO A 651 14.46 -30.64 -31.99
N SER A 652 15.09 -31.71 -31.46
CA SER A 652 14.42 -33.01 -31.27
C SER A 652 13.30 -32.97 -30.21
N HIS A 653 13.38 -32.04 -29.26
CA HIS A 653 12.36 -31.78 -28.24
C HIS A 653 11.94 -30.32 -28.30
N PRO A 654 10.63 -30.01 -28.17
CA PRO A 654 10.15 -28.65 -28.18
C PRO A 654 10.72 -27.86 -26.99
N PRO A 655 11.14 -26.60 -27.18
CA PRO A 655 11.65 -25.76 -26.10
C PRO A 655 10.55 -25.48 -25.07
N LYS A 656 10.94 -25.40 -23.80
CA LYS A 656 10.01 -24.95 -22.75
C LYS A 656 9.93 -23.43 -22.76
N VAL A 657 8.72 -22.90 -22.89
CA VAL A 657 8.47 -21.45 -22.78
C VAL A 657 8.22 -21.08 -21.31
N ILE A 658 8.98 -20.13 -20.78
CA ILE A 658 8.85 -19.61 -19.41
C ILE A 658 8.65 -18.10 -19.44
N PHE A 659 7.69 -17.61 -18.66
CA PHE A 659 7.42 -16.18 -18.47
C PHE A 659 8.06 -15.72 -17.16
N ASP A 660 9.19 -15.04 -17.27
CA ASP A 660 10.00 -14.64 -16.13
C ASP A 660 9.77 -13.16 -15.77
N PHE A 661 9.39 -12.91 -14.52
CA PHE A 661 9.12 -11.59 -13.95
C PHE A 661 10.18 -11.14 -12.93
N ASP A 662 11.27 -11.90 -12.74
CA ASP A 662 12.33 -11.59 -11.75
C ASP A 662 13.01 -10.24 -12.02
N THR A 663 13.07 -9.82 -13.29
CA THR A 663 13.70 -8.54 -13.68
C THR A 663 12.75 -7.35 -13.54
N HIS A 664 11.45 -7.54 -13.78
CA HIS A 664 10.44 -6.49 -13.73
C HIS A 664 9.07 -7.11 -13.49
N SER A 665 8.31 -6.58 -12.53
CA SER A 665 7.09 -7.22 -12.08
C SER A 665 5.88 -7.01 -13.01
N GLU A 666 5.81 -5.89 -13.75
CA GLU A 666 4.73 -5.69 -14.73
C GLU A 666 4.98 -6.29 -16.14
N PHE A 667 6.22 -6.70 -16.47
CA PHE A 667 6.61 -7.09 -17.83
C PHE A 667 7.57 -8.28 -17.81
N CYS A 668 7.19 -9.38 -18.47
CA CYS A 668 8.00 -10.59 -18.47
C CYS A 668 9.07 -10.63 -19.57
N THR A 669 10.15 -11.33 -19.27
CA THR A 669 11.04 -11.92 -20.29
C THR A 669 10.49 -13.29 -20.68
N ILE A 670 10.22 -13.51 -21.96
CA ILE A 670 9.77 -14.79 -22.51
C ILE A 670 11.00 -15.62 -22.86
N LYS A 671 11.35 -16.55 -21.97
CA LYS A 671 12.52 -17.44 -22.11
C LYS A 671 12.14 -18.71 -22.86
N LEU A 672 12.99 -19.10 -23.82
CA LEU A 672 12.93 -20.39 -24.52
C LEU A 672 14.08 -21.25 -23.99
N ILE A 673 13.77 -22.30 -23.20
CA ILE A 673 14.78 -23.17 -22.58
C ILE A 673 14.83 -24.50 -23.30
#